data_AF-Q0AQP0-F1
#
_entry.id   AF-Q0AQP0-F1
#
_cell.length_a   1.000
_cell.length_b   1.000
_cell.length_c   1.000
_cell.angle_alpha   90.00
_cell.angle_beta   90.00
_cell.angle_gamma   90.00
#
_symmetry.space_group_name_H-M   'P 1'
#
loop_
_entity.id
_entity.type
_entity.pdbx_description
1 polymer ?
#
loop_
_entity_poly.entity_id
_entity_poly.type
_entity_poly.pdbx_seq_one_letter_code
_entity_poly.pdbx_strand_id
1 'polypeptide(L)'
;MRTNTDRNKRKPWFSYILIIIALGSVITLFNSGALNAGRGSFGLFVTDVFDTVITGRADAEPEQPSTVTLADIGESDGLFIAGYPSYATFDLPVVRDTPVDQVRLVLQGTQDLSESAIAAMRVVVNGERVLERVLVPGSREFRWVIALPESAMHGQELNVGIQLHGDLPDALCHNDRSIGAVVTLDSRSGIEMELRSAVSSLRDVVNLLPAEVTIAVPSTGDADFVPLALRLGARMTQRGYAVKFMDLEALERYRLASRGLILLGSADQLAASGFDHLSADAGHGGAATLWRQGDFVHLGLTEAGRMDVADFITSDMLPLARTAFVSPTEFVESHDDTLMTRFGDIGVDTSIQRIAESRSWDVGYGLASLPDGRVPDRLRLAVRLPEGPGDFTNLIHTELNGVLIDSRHMETGRLNTFTLNLPHEVQNLRNDLRVSVQRHREAGGCTITARRYPVQLLPESGFLYDEGTAPMAGLAGLPHLFRDRVALRFPSGLDGADRLAALELGSEVVASFVPLSAQIDFGYVDPSAGPASQAIEPFITINHAPSNVVLPIGVEGDRIEMSQTRRVDTADIRSVSNVAILQAVAALLPRPGPGQPDRVVAVPGLVAHALGTPPTLMRSQIGQEHVAVVHDEGAVLTLD
;
A
#
# COMPACT_ATOMS: atom_id res chain seq x y z
N MET A 1 -73.66 26.88 -31.60
CA MET A 1 -73.40 28.00 -32.56
C MET A 1 -72.08 28.64 -32.16
N ARG A 2 -71.16 28.83 -33.13
CA ARG A 2 -69.77 29.32 -32.98
C ARG A 2 -69.67 30.64 -32.20
N THR A 3 -68.58 30.85 -31.46
CA THR A 3 -67.49 31.78 -31.87
C THR A 3 -66.26 31.71 -30.95
N ASN A 4 -65.12 31.58 -31.63
CA ASN A 4 -63.76 31.74 -31.14
C ASN A 4 -63.49 33.20 -30.71
N THR A 5 -62.62 33.40 -29.72
CA THR A 5 -61.75 34.59 -29.71
C THR A 5 -60.38 34.22 -29.15
N ASP A 6 -59.46 34.11 -30.09
CA ASP A 6 -58.03 33.89 -29.93
C ASP A 6 -57.38 35.23 -29.55
N ARG A 7 -56.55 35.26 -28.49
CA ARG A 7 -55.83 36.48 -28.06
C ARG A 7 -54.35 36.18 -27.92
N ASN A 8 -53.66 36.26 -29.05
CA ASN A 8 -52.22 36.09 -29.19
C ASN A 8 -51.49 37.35 -28.67
N LYS A 9 -50.79 37.27 -27.53
CA LYS A 9 -49.90 38.33 -27.02
C LYS A 9 -48.47 38.07 -27.52
N ARG A 10 -48.01 38.89 -28.48
CA ARG A 10 -46.61 38.97 -28.91
C ARG A 10 -45.69 39.34 -27.73
N LYS A 11 -44.68 38.52 -27.45
CA LYS A 11 -43.54 38.86 -26.57
C LYS A 11 -42.57 39.81 -27.31
N PRO A 12 -41.94 40.78 -26.63
CA PRO A 12 -41.15 41.83 -27.27
C PRO A 12 -39.75 41.35 -27.66
N TRP A 13 -39.43 41.42 -28.95
CA TRP A 13 -38.12 41.06 -29.52
C TRP A 13 -36.94 41.87 -28.94
N PHE A 14 -37.22 43.01 -28.31
CA PHE A 14 -36.23 43.91 -27.73
C PHE A 14 -35.44 43.25 -26.58
N SER A 15 -36.03 42.27 -25.88
CA SER A 15 -35.33 41.58 -24.79
C SER A 15 -34.23 40.65 -25.29
N TYR A 16 -34.37 40.08 -26.49
CA TYR A 16 -33.37 39.17 -27.06
C TYR A 16 -32.15 39.92 -27.61
N ILE A 17 -32.37 41.12 -28.19
CA ILE A 17 -31.28 41.96 -28.68
C ILE A 17 -30.41 42.47 -27.52
N LEU A 18 -31.02 42.83 -26.39
CA LEU A 18 -30.27 43.23 -25.19
C LEU A 18 -29.42 42.09 -24.61
N ILE A 19 -29.92 40.85 -24.63
CA ILE A 19 -29.15 39.68 -24.19
C ILE A 19 -27.97 39.42 -25.13
N ILE A 20 -28.15 39.54 -26.45
CA ILE A 20 -27.08 39.34 -27.42
C ILE A 20 -25.99 40.42 -27.31
N ILE A 21 -26.38 41.68 -27.09
CA ILE A 21 -25.42 42.79 -26.88
C ILE A 21 -24.66 42.61 -25.56
N ALA A 22 -25.34 42.16 -24.49
CA ALA A 22 -24.69 41.83 -23.23
C ALA A 22 -23.69 40.68 -23.39
N LEU A 23 -24.07 39.63 -24.12
CA LEU A 23 -23.20 38.48 -24.41
C LEU A 23 -21.97 38.89 -25.25
N GLY A 24 -22.18 39.72 -26.27
CA GLY A 24 -21.10 40.24 -27.11
C GLY A 24 -20.11 41.13 -26.35
N SER A 25 -20.60 41.91 -25.38
CA SER A 25 -19.78 42.77 -24.51
C SER A 25 -18.96 41.95 -23.51
N VAL A 26 -19.51 40.86 -22.98
CA VAL A 26 -18.77 39.92 -22.11
C VAL A 26 -17.66 39.21 -22.88
N ILE A 27 -17.93 38.77 -24.12
CA ILE A 27 -16.93 38.13 -24.98
C ILE A 27 -15.78 39.09 -25.33
N THR A 28 -16.06 40.37 -25.57
CA THR A 28 -15.01 41.37 -25.83
C THR A 28 -14.17 41.69 -24.60
N LEU A 29 -14.76 41.65 -23.40
CA LEU A 29 -14.05 41.80 -22.12
C LEU A 29 -13.16 40.60 -21.77
N PHE A 30 -13.52 39.38 -22.19
CA PHE A 30 -12.67 38.18 -22.02
C PHE A 30 -11.48 38.14 -22.98
N ASN A 31 -11.64 38.61 -24.22
CA ASN A 31 -10.56 38.64 -25.21
C ASN A 31 -9.55 39.77 -25.01
N SER A 32 -9.88 40.81 -24.23
CA SER A 32 -9.00 41.97 -24.01
C SER A 32 -8.00 41.81 -22.85
N GLY A 33 -7.95 40.64 -22.20
CA GLY A 33 -6.93 40.33 -21.18
C GLY A 33 -7.03 41.10 -19.85
N ALA A 34 -8.10 41.87 -19.63
CA ALA A 34 -8.24 42.77 -18.49
C ALA A 34 -8.69 42.08 -17.17
N LEU A 35 -9.00 40.77 -17.20
CA LEU A 35 -9.46 39.99 -16.03
C LEU A 35 -8.54 38.79 -15.72
N ASN A 36 -7.24 38.90 -15.98
CA ASN A 36 -6.26 37.85 -15.65
C ASN A 36 -5.85 37.82 -14.16
N ALA A 37 -6.56 38.53 -13.29
CA ALA A 37 -6.38 38.52 -11.84
C ALA A 37 -7.68 38.05 -11.18
N GLY A 38 -7.74 36.76 -10.82
CA GLY A 38 -8.85 36.17 -10.05
C GLY A 38 -9.59 35.07 -10.80
N ARG A 39 -8.96 33.92 -11.02
CA ARG A 39 -9.68 32.69 -11.40
C ARG A 39 -10.12 31.94 -10.14
N GLY A 40 -11.37 32.13 -9.76
CA GLY A 40 -12.10 31.23 -8.86
C GLY A 40 -12.81 30.11 -9.64
N SER A 41 -13.22 29.05 -8.93
CA SER A 41 -13.84 27.80 -9.42
C SER A 41 -14.99 27.95 -10.43
N PHE A 42 -15.67 29.09 -10.45
CA PHE A 42 -16.80 29.36 -11.34
C PHE A 42 -16.39 29.50 -12.83
N GLY A 43 -15.14 29.93 -13.10
CA GLY A 43 -14.65 30.11 -14.48
C GLY A 43 -14.40 28.80 -15.23
N LEU A 44 -14.04 27.73 -14.51
CA LEU A 44 -13.79 26.40 -15.10
C LEU A 44 -15.09 25.66 -15.42
N PHE A 45 -16.10 25.80 -14.55
CA PHE A 45 -17.41 25.19 -14.74
C PHE A 45 -18.14 25.73 -15.99
N VAL A 46 -18.03 27.05 -16.25
CA VAL A 46 -18.75 27.66 -17.38
C VAL A 46 -18.11 27.33 -18.73
N THR A 47 -16.80 27.14 -18.81
CA THR A 47 -16.12 26.66 -20.03
C THR A 47 -16.48 25.20 -20.35
N ASP A 48 -16.57 24.36 -19.32
CA ASP A 48 -16.88 22.93 -19.47
C ASP A 48 -18.32 22.69 -19.94
N VAL A 49 -19.27 23.48 -19.42
CA VAL A 49 -20.67 23.46 -19.86
C VAL A 49 -20.84 24.04 -21.27
N PHE A 50 -20.02 25.02 -21.68
CA PHE A 50 -20.11 25.62 -23.02
C PHE A 50 -19.58 24.71 -24.13
N ASP A 51 -18.47 24.00 -23.90
CA ASP A 51 -17.94 23.03 -24.88
C ASP A 51 -18.88 21.83 -25.07
N THR A 52 -19.53 21.39 -23.99
CA THR A 52 -20.49 20.29 -24.00
C THR A 52 -21.78 20.61 -24.78
N VAL A 53 -22.25 21.86 -24.76
CA VAL A 53 -23.57 22.22 -25.31
C VAL A 53 -23.52 22.69 -26.77
N ILE A 54 -22.39 23.22 -27.25
CA ILE A 54 -22.30 23.82 -28.59
C ILE A 54 -21.68 22.87 -29.64
N THR A 55 -20.84 21.91 -29.24
CA THR A 55 -20.03 21.16 -30.22
C THR A 55 -20.68 19.94 -30.84
N GLY A 56 -21.89 19.53 -30.42
CA GLY A 56 -22.79 18.64 -31.19
C GLY A 56 -22.10 17.50 -31.94
N ARG A 57 -21.10 16.84 -31.32
CA ARG A 57 -20.42 15.66 -31.85
C ARG A 57 -21.10 14.45 -31.26
N ALA A 58 -21.93 13.81 -32.08
CA ALA A 58 -22.25 12.40 -31.92
C ALA A 58 -20.99 11.57 -32.26
N ASP A 59 -20.77 10.51 -31.48
CA ASP A 59 -19.83 9.40 -31.69
C ASP A 59 -18.31 9.72 -31.65
N ALA A 60 -17.85 10.22 -30.51
CA ALA A 60 -16.49 9.93 -30.02
C ALA A 60 -16.56 9.71 -28.51
N GLU A 61 -16.23 8.50 -28.07
CA GLU A 61 -16.01 8.11 -26.67
C GLU A 61 -15.09 9.14 -25.99
N PRO A 62 -15.42 9.65 -24.78
CA PRO A 62 -14.50 10.53 -24.09
C PRO A 62 -13.30 9.72 -23.59
N GLU A 63 -12.18 9.79 -24.32
CA GLU A 63 -10.84 9.41 -23.84
C GLU A 63 -10.46 10.30 -22.66
N GLN A 64 -10.88 9.95 -21.44
CA GLN A 64 -10.30 10.57 -20.25
C GLN A 64 -8.86 10.07 -20.07
N PRO A 65 -7.89 10.96 -19.81
CA PRO A 65 -6.54 10.52 -19.50
C PRO A 65 -6.56 9.66 -18.24
N SER A 66 -5.88 8.51 -18.28
CA SER A 66 -5.70 7.66 -17.10
C SER A 66 -4.71 8.34 -16.15
N THR A 67 -5.16 8.67 -14.94
CA THR A 67 -4.38 9.48 -13.98
C THR A 67 -3.84 8.64 -12.84
N VAL A 68 -2.54 8.54 -12.62
CA VAL A 68 -1.97 7.88 -11.44
C VAL A 68 -1.39 8.93 -10.51
N THR A 69 -1.77 8.92 -9.24
CA THR A 69 -1.44 9.94 -8.25
C THR A 69 -0.59 9.41 -7.09
N LEU A 70 -0.02 10.31 -6.29
CA LEU A 70 0.67 9.98 -5.04
C LEU A 70 -0.27 9.23 -4.08
N ALA A 71 -1.54 9.62 -4.00
CA ALA A 71 -2.54 8.88 -3.23
C ALA A 71 -2.71 7.43 -3.73
N ASP A 72 -2.67 7.20 -5.05
CA ASP A 72 -2.79 5.87 -5.63
C ASP A 72 -1.59 4.97 -5.28
N ILE A 73 -0.43 5.50 -4.92
CA ILE A 73 0.74 4.71 -4.49
C ILE A 73 0.91 4.68 -2.96
N GLY A 74 -0.06 5.17 -2.20
CA GLY A 74 -0.07 5.15 -0.73
C GLY A 74 0.38 6.45 -0.05
N GLU A 75 0.85 7.44 -0.82
CA GLU A 75 1.26 8.77 -0.33
C GLU A 75 0.05 9.71 -0.20
N SER A 76 -0.95 9.28 0.59
CA SER A 76 -2.25 9.95 0.74
C SER A 76 -2.17 11.35 1.38
N ASP A 77 -1.14 11.58 2.21
CA ASP A 77 -0.84 12.88 2.83
C ASP A 77 0.05 13.77 1.94
N GLY A 78 0.51 13.25 0.80
CA GLY A 78 1.46 13.91 -0.08
C GLY A 78 2.91 13.74 0.37
N LEU A 79 3.83 14.49 -0.24
CA LEU A 79 5.26 14.40 0.04
C LEU A 79 5.80 15.72 0.58
N PHE A 80 6.65 15.63 1.61
CA PHE A 80 7.25 16.78 2.28
C PHE A 80 8.77 16.83 2.03
N ILE A 81 9.26 18.00 1.63
CA ILE A 81 10.66 18.24 1.29
C ILE A 81 11.10 19.51 2.02
N ALA A 82 12.10 19.40 2.89
CA ALA A 82 12.53 20.50 3.74
C ALA A 82 14.05 20.55 3.86
N GLY A 83 14.60 21.76 3.92
CA GLY A 83 16.04 21.93 4.05
C GLY A 83 16.75 22.01 2.71
N TYR A 84 18.04 22.38 2.78
CA TYR A 84 18.93 22.30 1.64
C TYR A 84 20.19 21.49 2.00
N PRO A 85 20.63 20.60 1.10
CA PRO A 85 19.82 20.01 0.04
C PRO A 85 18.84 19.00 0.60
N SER A 86 17.69 18.88 -0.06
CA SER A 86 16.72 17.83 0.24
C SER A 86 16.26 17.12 -1.03
N TYR A 87 15.90 15.86 -0.87
CA TYR A 87 15.55 14.97 -1.95
C TYR A 87 14.34 14.15 -1.55
N ALA A 88 13.45 13.95 -2.51
CA ALA A 88 12.40 12.94 -2.42
C ALA A 88 12.38 12.17 -3.73
N THR A 89 12.10 10.88 -3.64
CA THR A 89 11.94 10.01 -4.79
C THR A 89 10.66 9.21 -4.60
N PHE A 90 9.90 9.04 -5.67
CA PHE A 90 8.72 8.20 -5.69
C PHE A 90 8.58 7.57 -7.07
N ASP A 91 8.01 6.37 -7.12
CA ASP A 91 7.81 5.60 -8.34
C ASP A 91 6.31 5.61 -8.69
N LEU A 92 5.99 5.96 -9.95
CA LEU A 92 4.62 5.96 -10.45
C LEU A 92 4.44 4.85 -11.49
N PRO A 93 3.44 3.96 -11.32
CA PRO A 93 3.16 2.93 -12.32
C PRO A 93 2.69 3.54 -13.64
N VAL A 94 3.10 2.91 -14.74
CA VAL A 94 2.69 3.26 -16.11
C VAL A 94 2.19 2.03 -16.85
N VAL A 95 1.28 2.22 -17.80
CA VAL A 95 0.87 1.14 -18.70
C VAL A 95 2.01 0.74 -19.63
N ARG A 96 2.01 -0.52 -20.05
CA ARG A 96 3.09 -1.12 -20.85
C ARG A 96 2.60 -1.74 -22.15
N ASP A 97 1.48 -2.48 -22.08
CA ASP A 97 0.90 -3.10 -23.29
C ASP A 97 -0.06 -2.15 -24.00
N THR A 98 -0.67 -1.23 -23.25
CA THR A 98 -1.62 -0.24 -23.77
C THR A 98 -0.87 0.93 -24.42
N PRO A 99 -1.12 1.22 -25.71
CA PRO A 99 -0.45 2.33 -26.38
C PRO A 99 -0.81 3.69 -25.76
N VAL A 100 0.22 4.50 -25.52
CA VAL A 100 0.09 5.87 -24.98
C VAL A 100 0.47 6.88 -26.05
N ASP A 101 -0.29 7.97 -26.15
CA ASP A 101 0.01 9.12 -26.99
C ASP A 101 0.92 10.13 -26.29
N GLN A 102 0.58 10.46 -25.05
CA GLN A 102 1.34 11.40 -24.24
C GLN A 102 1.27 11.04 -22.76
N VAL A 103 2.38 11.27 -22.05
CA VAL A 103 2.42 11.25 -20.59
C VAL A 103 2.82 12.62 -20.06
N ARG A 104 2.06 13.14 -19.10
CA ARG A 104 2.33 14.42 -18.44
C ARG A 104 2.53 14.18 -16.96
N LEU A 105 3.66 14.64 -16.41
CA LEU A 105 3.87 14.72 -14.97
C LEU A 105 3.20 16.00 -14.45
N VAL A 106 2.28 15.85 -13.49
CA VAL A 106 1.56 16.93 -12.84
C VAL A 106 2.04 17.04 -11.40
N LEU A 107 2.77 18.11 -11.08
CA LEU A 107 3.22 18.41 -9.72
C LEU A 107 2.44 19.59 -9.18
N GLN A 108 1.79 19.45 -8.03
CA GLN A 108 1.05 20.52 -7.39
C GLN A 108 1.22 20.49 -5.88
N GLY A 109 1.12 21.65 -5.23
CA GLY A 109 1.26 21.75 -3.79
C GLY A 109 1.69 23.16 -3.35
N THR A 110 2.41 23.23 -2.23
CA THR A 110 2.80 24.48 -1.59
C THR A 110 4.31 24.58 -1.43
N GLN A 111 4.84 25.79 -1.55
CA GLN A 111 6.20 26.14 -1.20
C GLN A 111 6.18 27.23 -0.11
N ASP A 112 7.09 27.16 0.85
CA ASP A 112 7.35 28.20 1.84
C ASP A 112 8.85 28.41 1.98
N LEU A 113 9.31 29.58 1.55
CA LEU A 113 10.72 29.93 1.43
C LEU A 113 11.02 31.17 2.25
N SER A 114 12.13 31.15 3.00
CA SER A 114 12.63 32.35 3.67
C SER A 114 12.86 33.48 2.66
N GLU A 115 12.56 34.72 3.06
CA GLU A 115 12.77 35.92 2.22
C GLU A 115 14.22 36.07 1.74
N SER A 116 15.16 35.55 2.51
CA SER A 116 16.59 35.62 2.22
C SER A 116 17.16 34.37 1.56
N ALA A 117 16.36 33.34 1.32
CA ALA A 117 16.82 32.09 0.72
C ALA A 117 16.79 32.17 -0.81
N ILE A 118 17.79 31.58 -1.45
CA ILE A 118 17.78 31.31 -2.89
C ILE A 118 17.62 29.81 -3.06
N ALA A 119 16.55 29.36 -3.69
CA ALA A 119 16.30 27.94 -3.92
C ALA A 119 15.94 27.64 -5.36
N ALA A 120 16.28 26.44 -5.80
CA ALA A 120 15.84 25.85 -7.05
C ALA A 120 15.37 24.42 -6.82
N MET A 121 14.23 24.10 -7.41
CA MET A 121 13.68 22.76 -7.46
C MET A 121 13.98 22.15 -8.83
N ARG A 122 14.61 20.98 -8.81
CA ARG A 122 14.90 20.16 -9.99
C ARG A 122 14.06 18.89 -9.93
N VAL A 123 13.50 18.51 -11.07
CA VAL A 123 12.77 17.25 -11.25
C VAL A 123 13.52 16.40 -12.27
N VAL A 124 13.76 15.16 -11.89
CA VAL A 124 14.42 14.14 -12.69
C VAL A 124 13.44 12.97 -12.82
N VAL A 125 13.28 12.43 -14.03
CA VAL A 125 12.46 11.24 -14.30
C VAL A 125 13.32 10.20 -14.98
N ASN A 126 13.45 9.01 -14.40
CA ASN A 126 14.30 7.92 -14.91
C ASN A 126 15.73 8.39 -15.24
N GLY A 127 16.29 9.27 -14.41
CA GLY A 127 17.63 9.84 -14.58
C GLY A 127 17.73 11.04 -15.53
N GLU A 128 16.66 11.37 -16.27
CA GLU A 128 16.62 12.52 -17.17
C GLU A 128 16.02 13.77 -16.48
N ARG A 129 16.68 14.92 -16.60
CA ARG A 129 16.18 16.18 -16.01
C ARG A 129 15.05 16.76 -16.87
N VAL A 130 13.83 16.75 -16.36
CA VAL A 130 12.63 17.24 -17.05
C VAL A 130 12.20 18.65 -16.62
N LEU A 131 12.62 19.09 -15.43
CA LEU A 131 12.33 20.44 -14.93
C LEU A 131 13.48 20.97 -14.06
N GLU A 132 13.72 22.28 -14.13
CA GLU A 132 14.50 23.02 -13.15
C GLU A 132 13.93 24.44 -13.04
N ARG A 133 13.52 24.83 -11.83
CA ARG A 133 12.93 26.15 -11.56
C ARG A 133 13.52 26.76 -10.31
N VAL A 134 13.91 28.03 -10.41
CA VAL A 134 14.19 28.87 -9.24
C VAL A 134 12.85 29.16 -8.56
N LEU A 135 12.79 28.92 -7.25
CA LEU A 135 11.62 29.17 -6.43
C LEU A 135 11.63 30.62 -5.96
N VAL A 136 10.44 31.22 -5.91
CA VAL A 136 10.28 32.60 -5.42
C VAL A 136 10.14 32.56 -3.91
N PRO A 137 10.82 33.44 -3.14
CA PRO A 137 10.63 33.53 -1.69
C PRO A 137 9.18 33.76 -1.25
N GLY A 138 8.85 33.31 -0.03
CA GLY A 138 7.51 33.38 0.57
C GLY A 138 6.64 32.14 0.34
N SER A 139 5.45 32.14 0.96
CA SER A 139 4.49 31.05 0.88
C SER A 139 3.60 31.16 -0.38
N ARG A 140 3.56 30.11 -1.20
CA ARG A 140 2.81 30.08 -2.46
C ARG A 140 2.35 28.67 -2.83
N GLU A 141 1.19 28.57 -3.45
CA GLU A 141 0.77 27.37 -4.17
C GLU A 141 1.36 27.33 -5.59
N PHE A 142 1.58 26.12 -6.10
CA PHE A 142 1.99 25.91 -7.48
C PHE A 142 1.30 24.69 -8.11
N ARG A 143 1.19 24.72 -9.44
CA ARG A 143 0.83 23.57 -10.28
C ARG A 143 1.66 23.62 -11.56
N TRP A 144 2.43 22.58 -11.81
CA TRP A 144 3.28 22.42 -12.97
C TRP A 144 2.88 21.17 -13.74
N VAL A 145 2.69 21.32 -15.04
CA VAL A 145 2.38 20.22 -15.96
C VAL A 145 3.54 20.10 -16.93
N ILE A 146 4.17 18.93 -16.96
CA ILE A 146 5.42 18.67 -17.66
C ILE A 146 5.17 17.52 -18.63
N ALA A 147 5.18 17.78 -19.93
CA ALA A 147 5.15 16.71 -20.92
C ALA A 147 6.46 15.91 -20.84
N LEU A 148 6.38 14.61 -20.62
CA LEU A 148 7.55 13.75 -20.52
C LEU A 148 8.03 13.38 -21.92
N PRO A 149 9.35 13.47 -22.20
CA PRO A 149 9.90 12.96 -23.44
C PRO A 149 9.83 11.43 -23.47
N GLU A 150 9.75 10.84 -24.66
CA GLU A 150 9.75 9.37 -24.83
C GLU A 150 11.00 8.72 -24.20
N SER A 151 12.14 9.42 -24.18
CA SER A 151 13.36 9.00 -23.49
C SER A 151 13.19 8.82 -21.99
N ALA A 152 12.33 9.60 -21.33
CA ALA A 152 12.06 9.48 -19.89
C ALA A 152 11.10 8.32 -19.58
N MET A 153 10.43 7.74 -20.57
CA MET A 153 9.44 6.67 -20.41
C MET A 153 10.04 5.25 -20.40
N HIS A 154 11.37 5.11 -20.37
CA HIS A 154 12.02 3.80 -20.37
C HIS A 154 11.97 3.15 -18.97
N GLY A 155 11.17 2.10 -18.77
CA GLY A 155 11.25 1.28 -17.54
C GLY A 155 9.98 0.56 -17.08
N GLN A 156 10.13 -0.14 -15.94
CA GLN A 156 9.12 -0.51 -14.92
C GLN A 156 7.93 0.44 -14.82
N GLU A 157 8.34 1.60 -14.33
CA GLU A 157 7.64 2.62 -13.61
C GLU A 157 8.37 3.94 -13.97
N LEU A 158 7.78 5.06 -13.59
CA LEU A 158 8.45 6.36 -13.65
C LEU A 158 9.07 6.67 -12.29
N ASN A 159 10.39 6.54 -12.18
CA ASN A 159 11.12 7.00 -11.01
C ASN A 159 11.25 8.53 -11.06
N VAL A 160 10.48 9.22 -10.22
CA VAL A 160 10.45 10.68 -10.13
C VAL A 160 11.30 11.13 -8.94
N GLY A 161 12.42 11.77 -9.23
CA GLY A 161 13.29 12.41 -8.25
C GLY A 161 13.06 13.91 -8.18
N ILE A 162 12.69 14.41 -7.00
CA ILE A 162 12.63 15.83 -6.66
C ILE A 162 13.87 16.21 -5.88
N GLN A 163 14.52 17.29 -6.30
CA GLN A 163 15.73 17.80 -5.64
C GLN A 163 15.57 19.28 -5.36
N LEU A 164 15.59 19.64 -4.08
CA LEU A 164 15.58 21.02 -3.63
C LEU A 164 17.01 21.42 -3.29
N HIS A 165 17.55 22.35 -4.07
CA HIS A 165 18.86 22.96 -3.85
C HIS A 165 18.65 24.41 -3.42
N GLY A 166 19.53 24.91 -2.56
CA GLY A 166 19.47 26.30 -2.16
C GLY A 166 20.60 26.68 -1.24
N ASP A 167 20.64 27.96 -0.92
CA ASP A 167 21.60 28.56 0.00
C ASP A 167 20.90 29.58 0.92
N LEU A 168 21.41 29.69 2.14
CA LEU A 168 21.00 30.69 3.12
C LEU A 168 22.18 31.64 3.36
N PRO A 169 21.96 32.95 3.57
CA PRO A 169 23.06 33.89 3.73
C PRO A 169 23.97 33.55 4.92
N ASP A 170 25.29 33.62 4.71
CA ASP A 170 26.37 33.29 5.66
C ASP A 170 26.28 33.95 7.05
N ALA A 171 25.47 35.02 7.19
CA ALA A 171 25.36 35.81 8.42
C ALA A 171 24.60 35.10 9.56
N LEU A 172 24.01 33.94 9.31
CA LEU A 172 23.30 33.14 10.31
C LEU A 172 24.06 31.83 10.56
N CYS A 173 24.74 31.72 11.70
CA CYS A 173 25.25 30.41 12.16
C CYS A 173 24.05 29.50 12.44
N HIS A 174 23.81 28.56 11.53
CA HIS A 174 22.66 27.69 11.59
C HIS A 174 23.01 26.39 12.34
N ASN A 175 22.43 26.23 13.53
CA ASN A 175 22.13 24.90 14.06
C ASN A 175 20.94 24.33 13.26
N ASP A 176 20.68 23.02 13.27
CA ASP A 176 19.65 22.23 12.53
C ASP A 176 18.19 22.76 12.50
N ARG A 177 17.90 23.97 12.98
CA ARG A 177 16.57 24.59 13.13
C ARG A 177 16.15 25.51 11.98
N SER A 178 17.03 25.84 11.04
CA SER A 178 16.70 26.74 9.92
C SER A 178 16.50 25.96 8.63
N ILE A 179 15.26 25.51 8.44
CA ILE A 179 14.85 24.68 7.31
C ILE A 179 15.01 25.42 5.96
N GLY A 180 14.97 26.76 5.92
CA GLY A 180 15.32 27.59 4.76
C GLY A 180 14.33 27.54 3.58
N ALA A 181 13.80 26.37 3.25
CA ALA A 181 12.64 26.11 2.42
C ALA A 181 11.92 24.86 2.86
N VAL A 182 10.61 24.91 2.70
CA VAL A 182 9.71 23.77 2.73
C VAL A 182 8.97 23.72 1.39
N VAL A 183 8.89 22.55 0.79
CA VAL A 183 8.05 22.26 -0.37
C VAL A 183 7.22 21.03 -0.03
N THR A 184 5.91 21.13 -0.21
CA THR A 184 4.96 20.03 -0.02
C THR A 184 4.28 19.75 -1.35
N LEU A 185 4.30 18.49 -1.78
CA LEU A 185 3.51 18.00 -2.92
C LEU A 185 2.20 17.44 -2.40
N ASP A 186 1.09 17.89 -2.97
CA ASP A 186 -0.26 17.37 -2.70
C ASP A 186 -0.39 15.94 -3.23
N SER A 187 -1.20 15.12 -2.56
CA SER A 187 -1.41 13.70 -2.90
C SER A 187 -2.05 13.47 -4.27
N ARG A 188 -2.58 14.50 -4.92
CA ARG A 188 -3.04 14.48 -6.32
C ARG A 188 -1.92 14.79 -7.33
N SER A 189 -0.69 15.03 -6.89
CA SER A 189 0.46 15.05 -7.80
C SER A 189 0.66 13.66 -8.39
N GLY A 190 1.14 13.55 -9.62
CA GLY A 190 1.13 12.28 -10.33
C GLY A 190 1.39 12.40 -11.82
N ILE A 191 0.90 11.43 -12.58
CA ILE A 191 0.93 11.42 -14.04
C ILE A 191 -0.47 11.38 -14.64
N GLU A 192 -0.62 12.02 -15.79
CA GLU A 192 -1.76 11.89 -16.69
C GLU A 192 -1.28 11.18 -17.97
N MET A 193 -1.93 10.08 -18.34
CA MET A 193 -1.62 9.30 -19.54
C MET A 193 -2.76 9.40 -20.54
N GLU A 194 -2.50 9.91 -21.73
CA GLU A 194 -3.43 9.90 -22.85
C GLU A 194 -3.32 8.53 -23.55
N LEU A 195 -4.25 7.63 -23.25
CA LEU A 195 -4.29 6.28 -23.80
C LEU A 195 -4.99 6.28 -25.16
N ARG A 196 -4.44 5.57 -26.16
CA ARG A 196 -5.07 5.42 -27.49
C ARG A 196 -6.26 4.45 -27.52
N SER A 197 -6.41 3.70 -26.43
CA SER A 197 -7.41 2.66 -26.27
C SER A 197 -7.59 2.33 -24.79
N ALA A 198 -8.72 1.74 -24.43
CA ALA A 198 -8.90 1.17 -23.10
C ALA A 198 -7.81 0.14 -22.77
N VAL A 199 -7.47 0.03 -21.48
CA VAL A 199 -6.50 -0.96 -20.98
C VAL A 199 -6.99 -2.36 -21.33
N SER A 200 -6.11 -3.20 -21.88
CA SER A 200 -6.49 -4.50 -22.44
C SER A 200 -5.61 -5.67 -22.00
N SER A 201 -4.60 -5.44 -21.15
CA SER A 201 -3.79 -6.51 -20.56
C SER A 201 -3.98 -6.59 -19.05
N LEU A 202 -3.96 -7.81 -18.52
CA LEU A 202 -4.01 -8.06 -17.08
C LEU A 202 -2.87 -7.36 -16.35
N ARG A 203 -1.67 -7.41 -16.92
CA ARG A 203 -0.50 -6.72 -16.39
C ARG A 203 -0.77 -5.24 -16.20
N ASP A 204 -1.31 -4.54 -17.20
CA ASP A 204 -1.56 -3.11 -17.09
C ASP A 204 -2.68 -2.81 -16.08
N VAL A 205 -3.74 -3.62 -16.02
CA VAL A 205 -4.82 -3.45 -15.04
C VAL A 205 -4.30 -3.62 -13.61
N VAL A 206 -3.51 -4.67 -13.35
CA VAL A 206 -2.94 -4.93 -12.02
C VAL A 206 -1.90 -3.87 -11.66
N ASN A 207 -1.07 -3.43 -12.61
CA ASN A 207 -0.06 -2.38 -12.38
C ASN A 207 -0.69 -1.01 -12.03
N LEU A 208 -1.93 -0.77 -12.46
CA LEU A 208 -2.67 0.46 -12.18
C LEU A 208 -3.57 0.36 -10.94
N LEU A 209 -3.51 -0.74 -10.18
CA LEU A 209 -4.26 -0.85 -8.94
C LEU A 209 -3.78 0.22 -7.95
N PRO A 210 -4.68 1.02 -7.37
CA PRO A 210 -4.33 1.95 -6.30
C PRO A 210 -3.99 1.19 -5.02
N ALA A 211 -3.30 1.85 -4.10
CA ALA A 211 -2.89 1.33 -2.80
C ALA A 211 -4.07 0.85 -1.95
N GLU A 212 -5.28 1.38 -2.17
CA GLU A 212 -6.52 0.83 -1.59
C GLU A 212 -7.30 0.06 -2.65
N VAL A 213 -7.49 -1.24 -2.43
CA VAL A 213 -8.27 -2.13 -3.32
C VAL A 213 -9.51 -2.65 -2.62
N THR A 214 -10.58 -2.80 -3.38
CA THR A 214 -11.83 -3.43 -2.92
C THR A 214 -12.04 -4.73 -3.69
N ILE A 215 -12.18 -5.83 -2.97
CA ILE A 215 -12.48 -7.14 -3.53
C ILE A 215 -13.98 -7.40 -3.36
N ALA A 216 -14.70 -7.46 -4.48
CA ALA A 216 -16.10 -7.82 -4.51
C ALA A 216 -16.26 -9.34 -4.54
N VAL A 217 -16.94 -9.90 -3.54
CA VAL A 217 -17.09 -11.34 -3.32
C VAL A 217 -18.57 -11.70 -3.40
N PRO A 218 -18.97 -12.72 -4.18
CA PRO A 218 -20.35 -13.17 -4.20
C PRO A 218 -20.80 -13.58 -2.80
N SER A 219 -22.01 -13.15 -2.43
CA SER A 219 -22.68 -13.60 -1.21
C SER A 219 -23.58 -14.82 -1.48
N THR A 220 -23.89 -15.06 -2.75
CA THR A 220 -24.75 -16.14 -3.22
C THR A 220 -24.09 -16.96 -4.33
N GLY A 221 -24.64 -18.15 -4.63
CA GLY A 221 -24.19 -19.02 -5.71
C GLY A 221 -23.64 -20.36 -5.23
N ASP A 222 -23.42 -21.28 -6.17
CA ASP A 222 -22.99 -22.65 -5.89
C ASP A 222 -21.47 -22.76 -5.65
N ALA A 223 -20.69 -21.79 -6.14
CA ALA A 223 -19.24 -21.76 -6.01
C ALA A 223 -18.81 -20.93 -4.80
N ASP A 224 -17.93 -21.48 -3.97
CA ASP A 224 -17.43 -20.81 -2.77
C ASP A 224 -16.15 -20.00 -3.03
N PHE A 225 -16.29 -18.68 -3.13
CA PHE A 225 -15.18 -17.76 -3.36
C PHE A 225 -14.48 -17.24 -2.10
N VAL A 226 -14.97 -17.59 -0.89
CA VAL A 226 -14.37 -17.10 0.38
C VAL A 226 -12.90 -17.52 0.53
N PRO A 227 -12.48 -18.77 0.23
CA PRO A 227 -11.07 -19.15 0.34
C PRO A 227 -10.19 -18.31 -0.60
N LEU A 228 -10.63 -18.12 -1.85
CA LEU A 228 -9.90 -17.33 -2.83
C LEU A 228 -9.83 -15.85 -2.42
N ALA A 229 -10.92 -15.31 -1.89
CA ALA A 229 -10.99 -13.94 -1.36
C ALA A 229 -9.98 -13.72 -0.22
N LEU A 230 -9.93 -14.66 0.74
CA LEU A 230 -8.98 -14.60 1.86
C LEU A 230 -7.54 -14.69 1.38
N ARG A 231 -7.23 -15.63 0.46
CA ARG A 231 -5.88 -15.77 -0.09
C ARG A 231 -5.47 -14.53 -0.85
N LEU A 232 -6.32 -14.02 -1.75
CA LEU A 232 -6.04 -12.82 -2.53
C LEU A 232 -5.84 -11.61 -1.62
N GLY A 233 -6.75 -11.39 -0.67
CA GLY A 233 -6.66 -10.29 0.28
C GLY A 233 -5.39 -10.35 1.11
N ALA A 234 -5.00 -11.55 1.58
CA ALA A 234 -3.77 -11.73 2.34
C ALA A 234 -2.53 -11.40 1.51
N ARG A 235 -2.46 -11.90 0.27
CA ARG A 235 -1.33 -11.64 -0.65
C ARG A 235 -1.22 -10.16 -1.02
N MET A 236 -2.34 -9.51 -1.32
CA MET A 236 -2.38 -8.07 -1.59
C MET A 236 -1.92 -7.26 -0.37
N THR A 237 -2.41 -7.62 0.83
CA THR A 237 -1.99 -6.99 2.08
C THR A 237 -0.49 -7.16 2.33
N GLN A 238 0.09 -8.33 2.06
CA GLN A 238 1.53 -8.58 2.15
C GLN A 238 2.34 -7.75 1.15
N ARG A 239 1.75 -7.38 0.01
CA ARG A 239 2.34 -6.48 -0.99
C ARG A 239 2.12 -4.99 -0.68
N GLY A 240 1.52 -4.67 0.47
CA GLY A 240 1.34 -3.30 0.94
C GLY A 240 0.02 -2.63 0.55
N TYR A 241 -0.91 -3.36 -0.09
CA TYR A 241 -2.24 -2.83 -0.39
C TYR A 241 -3.13 -2.82 0.86
N ALA A 242 -3.93 -1.78 1.02
CA ALA A 242 -5.07 -1.76 1.93
C ALA A 242 -6.26 -2.45 1.25
N VAL A 243 -6.68 -3.60 1.78
CA VAL A 243 -7.74 -4.43 1.18
C VAL A 243 -9.06 -4.21 1.92
N LYS A 244 -10.12 -3.93 1.18
CA LYS A 244 -11.51 -3.92 1.66
C LYS A 244 -12.32 -5.00 0.95
N PHE A 245 -13.38 -5.47 1.58
CA PHE A 245 -14.30 -6.42 0.95
C PHE A 245 -15.69 -5.83 0.79
N MET A 246 -16.39 -6.27 -0.25
CA MET A 246 -17.80 -5.96 -0.42
C MET A 246 -18.56 -7.12 -1.07
N ASP A 247 -19.88 -7.13 -0.92
CA ASP A 247 -20.72 -8.08 -1.66
C ASP A 247 -20.77 -7.71 -3.13
N LEU A 248 -20.56 -8.68 -4.03
CA LEU A 248 -20.67 -8.48 -5.48
C LEU A 248 -22.06 -7.94 -5.84
N GLU A 249 -23.11 -8.48 -5.22
CA GLU A 249 -24.50 -8.09 -5.47
C GLU A 249 -24.82 -6.66 -5.01
N ALA A 250 -23.97 -6.05 -4.16
CA ALA A 250 -24.13 -4.66 -3.77
C ALA A 250 -23.68 -3.69 -4.88
N LEU A 251 -22.83 -4.11 -5.83
CA LEU A 251 -22.32 -3.26 -6.91
C LEU A 251 -23.40 -2.73 -7.83
N GLU A 252 -24.47 -3.50 -8.06
CA GLU A 252 -25.62 -3.08 -8.86
C GLU A 252 -26.24 -1.77 -8.33
N ARG A 253 -26.17 -1.55 -7.01
CA ARG A 253 -26.76 -0.37 -6.36
C ARG A 253 -25.87 0.86 -6.44
N TYR A 254 -24.54 0.68 -6.46
CA TYR A 254 -23.59 1.77 -6.26
C TYR A 254 -22.85 2.19 -7.53
N ARG A 255 -22.78 1.36 -8.59
CA ARG A 255 -21.93 1.61 -9.78
C ARG A 255 -20.58 2.22 -9.39
N LEU A 256 -19.77 1.43 -8.71
CA LEU A 256 -18.43 1.86 -8.27
C LEU A 256 -17.48 1.90 -9.46
N ALA A 257 -17.45 3.04 -10.13
CA ALA A 257 -16.43 3.40 -11.11
C ALA A 257 -15.10 3.67 -10.40
N SER A 258 -14.36 2.60 -10.06
CA SER A 258 -13.05 2.72 -9.42
C SER A 258 -12.05 1.73 -9.98
N ARG A 259 -10.80 2.19 -10.16
CA ARG A 259 -9.68 1.35 -10.61
C ARG A 259 -9.24 0.30 -9.59
N GLY A 260 -9.60 0.47 -8.32
CA GLY A 260 -9.27 -0.45 -7.23
C GLY A 260 -10.24 -1.62 -7.06
N LEU A 261 -11.22 -1.80 -7.94
CA LEU A 261 -12.19 -2.89 -7.84
C LEU A 261 -11.68 -4.18 -8.50
N ILE A 262 -11.60 -5.25 -7.70
CA ILE A 262 -11.33 -6.62 -8.14
C ILE A 262 -12.60 -7.45 -7.95
N LEU A 263 -12.97 -8.23 -8.95
CA LEU A 263 -14.21 -9.00 -8.98
C LEU A 263 -13.92 -10.48 -8.76
N LEU A 264 -14.61 -11.10 -7.80
CA LEU A 264 -14.69 -12.56 -7.70
C LEU A 264 -16.11 -12.98 -8.10
N GLY A 265 -16.24 -14.12 -8.77
CA GLY A 265 -17.54 -14.67 -9.16
C GLY A 265 -17.48 -15.41 -10.48
N SER A 266 -18.39 -16.35 -10.70
CA SER A 266 -18.49 -17.03 -12.00
C SER A 266 -18.75 -16.02 -13.13
N ALA A 267 -18.40 -16.38 -14.36
CA ALA A 267 -18.66 -15.51 -15.51
C ALA A 267 -20.14 -15.09 -15.62
N ASP A 268 -21.06 -16.01 -15.30
CA ASP A 268 -22.50 -15.72 -15.29
C ASP A 268 -22.89 -14.73 -14.18
N GLN A 269 -22.29 -14.83 -12.99
CA GLN A 269 -22.54 -13.91 -11.88
C GLN A 269 -22.03 -12.50 -12.19
N LEU A 270 -20.83 -12.39 -12.78
CA LEU A 270 -20.27 -11.11 -13.18
C LEU A 270 -21.10 -10.46 -14.30
N ALA A 271 -21.52 -11.25 -15.30
CA ALA A 271 -22.41 -10.79 -16.36
C ALA A 271 -23.78 -10.33 -15.83
N ALA A 272 -24.37 -11.09 -14.90
CA ALA A 272 -25.63 -10.72 -14.24
C ALA A 272 -25.50 -9.40 -13.46
N SER A 273 -24.32 -9.14 -12.88
CA SER A 273 -24.00 -7.90 -12.15
C SER A 273 -23.67 -6.71 -13.07
N GLY A 274 -23.84 -6.87 -14.39
CA GLY A 274 -23.67 -5.79 -15.37
C GLY A 274 -22.22 -5.53 -15.78
N PHE A 275 -21.37 -6.56 -15.72
CA PHE A 275 -20.00 -6.52 -16.25
C PHE A 275 -19.90 -7.27 -17.58
N ASP A 276 -19.28 -6.64 -18.57
CA ASP A 276 -19.06 -7.24 -19.88
C ASP A 276 -17.65 -7.86 -19.95
N HIS A 277 -17.54 -9.11 -20.37
CA HIS A 277 -16.25 -9.75 -20.54
C HIS A 277 -15.47 -9.12 -21.70
N LEU A 278 -14.23 -8.68 -21.47
CA LEU A 278 -13.45 -7.89 -22.44
C LEU A 278 -12.94 -8.74 -23.63
N SER A 279 -12.75 -10.05 -23.44
CA SER A 279 -12.25 -10.96 -24.47
C SER A 279 -13.31 -11.98 -24.86
N ALA A 280 -14.07 -11.72 -25.93
CA ALA A 280 -15.15 -12.59 -26.40
C ALA A 280 -14.67 -13.88 -27.12
N ASP A 281 -13.37 -14.20 -27.12
CA ASP A 281 -12.87 -15.43 -27.73
C ASP A 281 -13.33 -16.65 -26.91
N ALA A 282 -14.49 -17.19 -27.32
CA ALA A 282 -15.27 -18.27 -26.72
C ALA A 282 -14.55 -19.63 -26.56
N GLY A 283 -13.22 -19.67 -26.69
CA GLY A 283 -12.39 -20.88 -26.55
C GLY A 283 -11.22 -20.76 -25.57
N HIS A 284 -10.92 -19.57 -25.03
CA HIS A 284 -9.81 -19.36 -24.10
C HIS A 284 -10.32 -18.77 -22.78
N GLY A 285 -10.97 -19.63 -21.98
CA GLY A 285 -11.26 -19.31 -20.58
C GLY A 285 -9.96 -19.22 -19.78
N GLY A 286 -9.86 -18.21 -18.93
CA GLY A 286 -8.77 -18.05 -17.98
C GLY A 286 -9.32 -17.93 -16.57
N ALA A 287 -8.54 -18.33 -15.57
CA ALA A 287 -8.95 -18.23 -14.18
C ALA A 287 -8.85 -16.78 -13.66
N ALA A 288 -8.01 -15.94 -14.28
CA ALA A 288 -8.06 -14.48 -14.22
C ALA A 288 -8.40 -13.90 -15.60
N THR A 289 -9.34 -12.97 -15.65
CA THR A 289 -9.90 -12.35 -16.87
C THR A 289 -10.18 -10.86 -16.67
N LEU A 290 -10.33 -10.12 -17.77
CA LEU A 290 -10.70 -8.70 -17.73
C LEU A 290 -12.19 -8.48 -18.01
N TRP A 291 -12.79 -7.60 -17.22
CA TRP A 291 -14.21 -7.27 -17.26
C TRP A 291 -14.39 -5.76 -17.37
N ARG A 292 -15.40 -5.31 -18.11
CA ARG A 292 -15.69 -3.91 -18.36
C ARG A 292 -17.00 -3.50 -17.72
N GLN A 293 -17.03 -2.31 -17.13
CA GLN A 293 -18.25 -1.63 -16.74
C GLN A 293 -18.12 -0.14 -17.07
N GLY A 294 -18.86 0.32 -18.09
CA GLY A 294 -18.63 1.65 -18.66
C GLY A 294 -17.21 1.78 -19.21
N ASP A 295 -16.51 2.84 -18.80
CA ASP A 295 -15.14 3.13 -19.26
C ASP A 295 -14.05 2.41 -18.44
N PHE A 296 -14.43 1.68 -17.38
CA PHE A 296 -13.49 1.02 -16.49
C PHE A 296 -13.30 -0.44 -16.85
N VAL A 297 -12.05 -0.90 -16.73
CA VAL A 297 -11.65 -2.29 -16.88
C VAL A 297 -11.17 -2.80 -15.52
N HIS A 298 -11.70 -3.95 -15.14
CA HIS A 298 -11.50 -4.58 -13.84
C HIS A 298 -10.88 -5.97 -14.01
N LEU A 299 -10.11 -6.37 -13.00
CA LEU A 299 -9.67 -7.75 -12.85
C LEU A 299 -10.82 -8.61 -12.32
N GLY A 300 -11.12 -9.72 -12.99
CA GLY A 300 -12.05 -10.75 -12.53
C GLY A 300 -11.36 -12.09 -12.30
N LEU A 301 -11.64 -12.73 -11.16
CA LEU A 301 -11.26 -14.12 -10.90
C LEU A 301 -12.51 -15.00 -10.90
N THR A 302 -12.59 -15.89 -11.89
CA THR A 302 -13.84 -16.58 -12.22
C THR A 302 -13.92 -18.04 -11.77
N GLU A 303 -12.82 -18.58 -11.24
CA GLU A 303 -12.71 -19.97 -10.80
C GLU A 303 -12.37 -20.05 -9.31
N ALA A 304 -13.37 -20.31 -8.47
CA ALA A 304 -13.25 -20.34 -7.01
C ALA A 304 -12.13 -21.26 -6.46
N GLY A 305 -11.86 -22.38 -7.13
CA GLY A 305 -10.84 -23.35 -6.72
C GLY A 305 -9.40 -23.00 -7.10
N ARG A 306 -9.17 -21.89 -7.80
CA ARG A 306 -7.87 -21.54 -8.43
C ARG A 306 -7.05 -20.58 -7.58
N MET A 307 -6.58 -21.09 -6.45
CA MET A 307 -5.75 -20.36 -5.48
C MET A 307 -4.41 -19.88 -6.07
N ASP A 308 -3.87 -20.65 -7.03
CA ASP A 308 -2.64 -20.35 -7.77
C ASP A 308 -2.72 -19.04 -8.55
N VAL A 309 -3.92 -18.61 -8.92
CA VAL A 309 -4.11 -17.33 -9.63
C VAL A 309 -3.87 -16.15 -8.71
N ALA A 310 -4.33 -16.23 -7.46
CA ALA A 310 -4.10 -15.18 -6.47
C ALA A 310 -2.59 -15.01 -6.21
N ASP A 311 -1.85 -16.12 -6.16
CA ASP A 311 -0.39 -16.06 -6.03
C ASP A 311 0.26 -15.46 -7.28
N PHE A 312 -0.15 -15.89 -8.48
CA PHE A 312 0.42 -15.39 -9.74
C PHE A 312 0.25 -13.87 -9.89
N ILE A 313 -0.96 -13.33 -9.70
CA ILE A 313 -1.23 -11.90 -9.91
C ILE A 313 -0.57 -11.00 -8.87
N THR A 314 -0.17 -11.57 -7.72
CA THR A 314 0.56 -10.86 -6.67
C THR A 314 2.06 -11.18 -6.67
N SER A 315 2.56 -11.92 -7.66
CA SER A 315 3.96 -12.33 -7.76
C SER A 315 4.78 -11.45 -8.71
N ASP A 316 6.10 -11.64 -8.64
CA ASP A 316 7.05 -10.98 -9.54
C ASP A 316 6.99 -11.54 -10.98
N MET A 317 6.16 -12.58 -11.22
CA MET A 317 5.86 -13.12 -12.55
C MET A 317 4.72 -12.39 -13.26
N LEU A 318 4.00 -11.49 -12.58
CA LEU A 318 2.96 -10.64 -13.17
C LEU A 318 3.37 -9.96 -14.49
N PRO A 319 4.63 -9.53 -14.72
CA PRO A 319 5.05 -8.96 -16.00
C PRO A 319 4.85 -9.85 -17.24
N LEU A 320 4.61 -11.16 -17.04
CA LEU A 320 4.27 -12.12 -18.09
C LEU A 320 2.79 -12.08 -18.52
N ALA A 321 1.89 -11.48 -17.72
CA ALA A 321 0.44 -11.42 -17.94
C ALA A 321 0.02 -10.38 -19.01
N ARG A 322 0.61 -10.46 -20.21
CA ARG A 322 0.46 -9.48 -21.30
C ARG A 322 -0.88 -9.52 -22.04
N THR A 323 -1.77 -10.43 -21.66
CA THR A 323 -3.05 -10.71 -22.30
C THR A 323 -4.22 -10.34 -21.40
N ALA A 324 -5.43 -10.29 -21.94
CA ALA A 324 -6.66 -10.02 -21.18
C ALA A 324 -7.10 -11.17 -20.26
N PHE A 325 -6.40 -12.31 -20.31
CA PHE A 325 -6.67 -13.47 -19.47
C PHE A 325 -5.36 -14.20 -19.13
N VAL A 326 -5.35 -14.91 -18.00
CA VAL A 326 -4.27 -15.82 -17.59
C VAL A 326 -4.86 -17.01 -16.86
N SER A 327 -4.26 -18.18 -17.08
CA SER A 327 -4.57 -19.40 -16.34
C SER A 327 -3.25 -20.11 -16.08
N PRO A 328 -2.56 -19.81 -14.96
CA PRO A 328 -1.36 -20.56 -14.59
C PRO A 328 -1.73 -22.05 -14.48
N THR A 329 -0.87 -22.97 -14.89
CA THR A 329 -1.17 -24.42 -14.71
C THR A 329 -0.70 -24.88 -13.33
N GLU A 330 0.41 -24.31 -12.89
CA GLU A 330 1.04 -24.54 -11.59
C GLU A 330 1.87 -23.28 -11.28
N PHE A 331 1.81 -22.82 -10.03
CA PHE A 331 2.65 -21.74 -9.53
C PHE A 331 3.32 -22.25 -8.25
N VAL A 332 4.64 -22.41 -8.29
CA VAL A 332 5.45 -22.77 -7.14
C VAL A 332 6.54 -21.72 -7.03
N GLU A 333 6.47 -20.90 -5.98
CA GLU A 333 7.52 -19.95 -5.68
C GLU A 333 8.65 -20.68 -4.94
N SER A 334 9.79 -20.85 -5.63
CA SER A 334 10.97 -21.47 -5.04
C SER A 334 11.57 -20.54 -4.00
N HIS A 335 11.30 -20.81 -2.74
CA HIS A 335 12.03 -20.20 -1.63
C HIS A 335 13.13 -21.16 -1.24
N ASP A 336 14.37 -20.83 -1.59
CA ASP A 336 15.52 -21.56 -1.07
C ASP A 336 15.56 -21.35 0.45
N ASP A 337 15.88 -22.41 1.21
CA ASP A 337 16.21 -22.35 2.64
C ASP A 337 17.58 -21.64 2.79
N THR A 338 17.59 -20.35 2.47
CA THR A 338 18.78 -19.53 2.53
C THR A 338 18.97 -19.07 3.96
N LEU A 339 20.17 -19.29 4.50
CA LEU A 339 20.62 -18.68 5.76
C LEU A 339 20.82 -17.15 5.63
N MET A 340 20.36 -16.54 4.53
CA MET A 340 20.48 -15.11 4.27
C MET A 340 19.36 -14.59 3.36
N THR A 341 18.69 -13.52 3.81
CA THR A 341 17.80 -12.69 2.97
C THR A 341 18.53 -11.40 2.63
N ARG A 342 18.84 -11.16 1.35
CA ARG A 342 19.55 -9.94 0.94
C ARG A 342 18.58 -8.77 0.81
N PHE A 343 19.07 -7.58 1.11
CA PHE A 343 18.34 -6.33 0.95
C PHE A 343 17.91 -6.06 -0.49
N GLY A 344 18.76 -6.42 -1.47
CA GLY A 344 18.38 -6.34 -2.88
C GLY A 344 17.22 -7.27 -3.26
N ASP A 345 17.06 -8.40 -2.55
CA ASP A 345 16.01 -9.39 -2.84
C ASP A 345 14.65 -8.97 -2.25
N ILE A 346 14.65 -8.06 -1.26
CA ILE A 346 13.43 -7.53 -0.60
C ILE A 346 13.16 -6.05 -0.95
N GLY A 347 13.76 -5.55 -2.03
CA GLY A 347 13.43 -4.23 -2.58
C GLY A 347 14.04 -3.02 -1.87
N VAL A 348 15.05 -3.19 -1.02
CA VAL A 348 15.75 -2.06 -0.39
C VAL A 348 16.58 -1.30 -1.44
N ASP A 349 16.48 0.03 -1.44
CA ASP A 349 17.27 0.89 -2.33
C ASP A 349 18.78 0.80 -2.01
N THR A 350 19.50 0.13 -2.90
CA THR A 350 20.95 -0.09 -2.83
C THR A 350 21.70 0.72 -3.89
N SER A 351 21.05 1.72 -4.50
CA SER A 351 21.66 2.62 -5.47
C SER A 351 22.66 3.59 -4.84
N ILE A 352 23.49 4.23 -5.67
CA ILE A 352 24.51 5.17 -5.20
C ILE A 352 23.84 6.48 -4.77
N GLN A 353 23.99 6.83 -3.50
CA GLN A 353 23.44 8.04 -2.88
C GLN A 353 24.52 9.13 -2.75
N ARG A 354 24.19 10.40 -3.01
CA ARG A 354 25.15 11.50 -2.89
C ARG A 354 24.88 12.34 -1.65
N ILE A 355 25.67 12.13 -0.60
CA ILE A 355 25.42 12.73 0.72
C ILE A 355 26.44 13.82 1.03
N ALA A 356 25.98 14.91 1.65
CA ALA A 356 26.85 15.89 2.27
C ALA A 356 27.18 15.43 3.70
N GLU A 357 26.14 15.27 4.52
CA GLU A 357 26.23 14.98 5.94
C GLU A 357 25.64 13.61 6.29
N SER A 358 24.39 13.33 5.96
CA SER A 358 23.76 12.06 6.34
C SER A 358 22.85 11.45 5.26
N ARG A 359 22.57 10.16 5.42
CA ARG A 359 21.51 9.40 4.73
C ARG A 359 21.06 8.25 5.62
N SER A 360 19.76 8.04 5.66
CA SER A 360 19.14 6.87 6.28
C SER A 360 18.51 5.99 5.21
N TRP A 361 18.58 4.68 5.45
CA TRP A 361 17.80 3.64 4.79
C TRP A 361 16.87 3.04 5.84
N ASP A 362 15.57 3.13 5.58
CA ASP A 362 14.53 2.51 6.40
C ASP A 362 14.11 1.20 5.73
N VAL A 363 14.19 0.10 6.48
CA VAL A 363 13.96 -1.26 6.00
C VAL A 363 12.89 -1.90 6.88
N GLY A 364 11.65 -1.88 6.38
CA GLY A 364 10.53 -2.56 7.01
C GLY A 364 10.53 -4.06 6.69
N TYR A 365 10.30 -4.92 7.68
CA TYR A 365 10.11 -6.36 7.45
C TYR A 365 9.09 -6.98 8.41
N GLY A 366 8.26 -7.88 7.90
CA GLY A 366 7.35 -8.71 8.70
C GLY A 366 7.87 -10.14 8.81
N LEU A 367 7.69 -10.78 9.96
CA LEU A 367 8.18 -12.15 10.14
C LEU A 367 7.55 -13.12 9.14
N ALA A 368 6.24 -13.01 8.84
CA ALA A 368 5.58 -13.83 7.82
C ALA A 368 6.06 -13.58 6.37
N SER A 369 6.70 -12.45 6.09
CA SER A 369 7.34 -12.19 4.79
C SER A 369 8.76 -12.74 4.67
N LEU A 370 9.36 -13.18 5.78
CA LEU A 370 10.68 -13.78 5.79
C LEU A 370 10.62 -15.30 5.59
N PRO A 371 11.71 -15.92 5.10
CA PRO A 371 11.77 -17.37 4.88
C PRO A 371 11.36 -18.16 6.14
N ASP A 372 10.36 -19.03 5.98
CA ASP A 372 9.80 -19.89 7.04
C ASP A 372 9.33 -19.14 8.29
N GLY A 373 8.95 -17.86 8.16
CA GLY A 373 8.52 -17.07 9.29
C GLY A 373 9.63 -16.78 10.32
N ARG A 374 10.91 -16.96 9.94
CA ARG A 374 12.04 -16.91 10.87
C ARG A 374 12.36 -15.49 11.33
N VAL A 375 12.78 -15.38 12.59
CA VAL A 375 13.36 -14.16 13.14
C VAL A 375 14.82 -14.04 12.71
N PRO A 376 15.26 -12.90 12.13
CA PRO A 376 16.67 -12.64 11.88
C PRO A 376 17.51 -12.62 13.16
N ASP A 377 18.64 -13.33 13.14
CA ASP A 377 19.58 -13.37 14.28
C ASP A 377 20.65 -12.30 14.17
N ARG A 378 21.07 -12.00 12.94
CA ARG A 378 22.14 -11.03 12.67
C ARG A 378 21.82 -10.21 11.43
N LEU A 379 22.42 -9.03 11.39
CA LEU A 379 22.41 -8.14 10.25
C LEU A 379 23.83 -8.03 9.69
N ARG A 380 23.95 -8.22 8.38
CA ARG A 380 25.17 -7.92 7.62
C ARG A 380 24.97 -6.61 6.88
N LEU A 381 25.85 -5.64 7.11
CA LEU A 381 25.90 -4.37 6.38
C LEU A 381 27.18 -4.29 5.57
N ALA A 382 27.06 -3.98 4.29
CA ALA A 382 28.17 -3.70 3.41
C ALA A 382 28.00 -2.30 2.83
N VAL A 383 28.83 -1.35 3.24
CA VAL A 383 28.71 0.07 2.87
C VAL A 383 30.01 0.53 2.22
N ARG A 384 29.89 1.17 1.05
CA ARG A 384 31.02 1.78 0.36
C ARG A 384 31.00 3.28 0.56
N LEU A 385 32.11 3.80 1.10
CA LEU A 385 32.41 5.21 1.19
C LEU A 385 33.47 5.58 0.14
N PRO A 386 33.42 6.79 -0.44
CA PRO A 386 34.45 7.25 -1.35
C PRO A 386 35.69 7.67 -0.57
N GLU A 387 36.81 7.91 -1.26
CA GLU A 387 37.90 8.67 -0.65
C GLU A 387 37.45 10.11 -0.35
N GLY A 388 37.91 10.64 0.77
CA GLY A 388 37.53 11.95 1.28
C GLY A 388 38.64 12.55 2.13
N PRO A 389 38.60 13.87 2.37
CA PRO A 389 39.59 14.52 3.20
C PRO A 389 39.54 13.98 4.64
N GLY A 390 40.71 13.91 5.30
CA GLY A 390 40.88 13.24 6.59
C GLY A 390 40.29 13.97 7.80
N ASP A 391 39.59 15.08 7.59
CA ASP A 391 38.92 15.89 8.62
C ASP A 391 37.45 15.49 8.84
N PHE A 392 37.01 14.38 8.22
CA PHE A 392 35.68 13.81 8.41
C PHE A 392 35.73 12.53 9.26
N THR A 393 34.84 12.48 10.24
CA THR A 393 34.50 11.29 11.00
C THR A 393 33.22 10.72 10.41
N ASN A 394 33.30 9.56 9.77
CA ASN A 394 32.14 8.86 9.23
C ASN A 394 31.66 7.83 10.27
N LEU A 395 30.37 7.88 10.58
CA LEU A 395 29.68 7.01 11.52
C LEU A 395 28.56 6.28 10.80
N ILE A 396 28.31 5.05 11.21
CA ILE A 396 27.10 4.29 10.86
C ILE A 396 26.36 3.97 12.14
N HIS A 397 25.05 4.22 12.15
CA HIS A 397 24.15 3.88 13.24
C HIS A 397 23.11 2.91 12.73
N THR A 398 22.79 1.91 13.54
CA THR A 398 21.71 0.97 13.26
C THR A 398 20.70 1.02 14.39
N GLU A 399 19.46 1.32 14.05
CA GLU A 399 18.31 1.30 14.94
C GLU A 399 17.34 0.20 14.52
N LEU A 400 16.72 -0.46 15.49
CA LEU A 400 15.69 -1.46 15.28
C LEU A 400 14.49 -1.11 16.16
N ASN A 401 13.33 -0.89 15.55
CA ASN A 401 12.10 -0.46 16.22
C ASN A 401 12.32 0.77 17.12
N GLY A 402 13.13 1.73 16.64
CA GLY A 402 13.49 2.95 17.35
C GLY A 402 14.55 2.79 18.46
N VAL A 403 15.11 1.59 18.65
CA VAL A 403 16.18 1.33 19.61
C VAL A 403 17.53 1.31 18.89
N LEU A 404 18.49 2.15 19.31
CA LEU A 404 19.86 2.12 18.80
C LEU A 404 20.57 0.82 19.23
N ILE A 405 20.84 -0.07 18.28
CA ILE A 405 21.46 -1.38 18.54
C ILE A 405 22.97 -1.42 18.22
N ASP A 406 23.45 -0.55 17.34
CA ASP A 406 24.89 -0.46 17.00
C ASP A 406 25.25 0.95 16.49
N SER A 407 26.48 1.39 16.78
CA SER A 407 27.06 2.63 16.26
C SER A 407 28.57 2.47 16.11
N ARG A 408 29.12 2.67 14.90
CA ARG A 408 30.55 2.44 14.60
C ARG A 408 31.14 3.48 13.67
N HIS A 409 32.46 3.65 13.76
CA HIS A 409 33.22 4.39 12.78
C HIS A 409 33.39 3.60 11.48
N MET A 410 33.40 4.31 10.35
CA MET A 410 33.66 3.74 9.03
C MET A 410 34.96 4.26 8.42
N GLU A 411 35.68 3.39 7.70
CA GLU A 411 36.86 3.72 6.93
C GLU A 411 36.49 4.36 5.58
N THR A 412 37.16 5.47 5.27
CA THR A 412 37.05 6.20 4.00
C THR A 412 37.79 5.45 2.89
N GLY A 413 37.26 5.47 1.65
CA GLY A 413 37.93 4.88 0.47
C GLY A 413 37.96 3.36 0.41
N ARG A 414 37.28 2.66 1.33
CA ARG A 414 37.23 1.20 1.40
C ARG A 414 35.81 0.68 1.54
N LEU A 415 35.65 -0.61 1.31
CA LEU A 415 34.44 -1.33 1.66
C LEU A 415 34.41 -1.55 3.17
N ASN A 416 33.36 -1.07 3.82
CA ASN A 416 33.08 -1.32 5.22
C ASN A 416 32.08 -2.47 5.31
N THR A 417 32.44 -3.54 6.00
CA THR A 417 31.55 -4.68 6.22
C THR A 417 31.38 -4.90 7.72
N PHE A 418 30.14 -4.91 8.18
CA PHE A 418 29.78 -5.14 9.57
C PHE A 418 28.83 -6.33 9.67
N THR A 419 29.01 -7.11 10.72
CA THR A 419 28.00 -8.06 11.19
C THR A 419 27.70 -7.72 12.63
N LEU A 420 26.41 -7.58 12.94
CA LEU A 420 25.91 -7.29 14.27
C LEU A 420 24.75 -8.23 14.61
N ASN A 421 24.55 -8.47 15.90
CA ASN A 421 23.43 -9.27 16.39
C ASN A 421 22.16 -8.42 16.38
N LEU A 422 21.04 -9.01 15.97
CA LEU A 422 19.73 -8.41 16.08
C LEU A 422 19.08 -8.94 17.38
N PRO A 423 18.87 -8.08 18.39
CA PRO A 423 18.29 -8.53 19.66
C PRO A 423 16.86 -9.02 19.43
N HIS A 424 16.56 -10.26 19.82
CA HIS A 424 15.21 -10.82 19.67
C HIS A 424 14.20 -10.09 20.55
N GLU A 425 14.63 -9.56 21.70
CA GLU A 425 13.80 -8.84 22.66
C GLU A 425 13.21 -7.52 22.14
N VAL A 426 13.80 -6.93 21.11
CA VAL A 426 13.27 -5.71 20.47
C VAL A 426 12.54 -6.02 19.16
N GLN A 427 12.56 -7.26 18.71
CA GLN A 427 11.87 -7.68 17.50
C GLN A 427 10.39 -7.99 17.79
N ASN A 428 9.57 -7.64 16.81
CA ASN A 428 8.12 -7.73 16.82
C ASN A 428 7.65 -8.53 15.59
N LEU A 429 6.35 -8.72 15.44
CA LEU A 429 5.75 -9.32 14.24
C LEU A 429 6.08 -8.53 12.96
N ARG A 430 6.13 -7.20 13.09
CA ARG A 430 6.59 -6.25 12.07
C ARG A 430 7.66 -5.35 12.66
N ASN A 431 8.70 -5.09 11.89
CA ASN A 431 9.91 -4.42 12.35
C ASN A 431 10.32 -3.31 11.39
N ASP A 432 10.89 -2.24 11.95
CA ASP A 432 11.51 -1.14 11.23
C ASP A 432 13.00 -1.12 11.58
N LEU A 433 13.86 -1.40 10.60
CA LEU A 433 15.30 -1.29 10.72
C LEU A 433 15.77 -0.02 10.02
N ARG A 434 16.36 0.91 10.77
CA ARG A 434 16.97 2.13 10.21
C ARG A 434 18.49 2.03 10.25
N VAL A 435 19.11 2.09 9.08
CA VAL A 435 20.57 2.22 8.94
C VAL A 435 20.87 3.64 8.52
N SER A 436 21.59 4.40 9.34
CA SER A 436 21.99 5.77 9.01
C SER A 436 23.48 5.91 8.91
N VAL A 437 23.94 6.56 7.84
CA VAL A 437 25.32 7.00 7.68
C VAL A 437 25.38 8.48 7.98
N GLN A 438 26.31 8.89 8.83
CA GLN A 438 26.58 10.27 9.19
C GLN A 438 28.04 10.61 8.93
N ARG A 439 28.28 11.80 8.39
CA ARG A 439 29.59 12.35 8.10
C ARG A 439 29.71 13.64 8.87
N HIS A 440 30.45 13.59 9.97
CA HIS A 440 30.72 14.75 10.80
C HIS A 440 32.09 15.32 10.45
N ARG A 441 32.22 16.64 10.42
CA ARG A 441 33.49 17.31 10.16
C ARG A 441 33.99 18.00 11.42
N GLU A 442 35.21 17.71 11.84
CA GLU A 442 35.74 18.25 13.10
C GLU A 442 36.15 19.73 12.99
N ALA A 443 36.43 20.24 11.78
CA ALA A 443 36.96 21.58 11.56
C ALA A 443 36.25 22.35 10.43
N GLY A 444 36.10 23.67 10.58
CA GLY A 444 35.79 24.56 9.45
C GLY A 444 34.64 25.56 9.59
N GLY A 445 33.82 25.45 10.64
CA GLY A 445 32.64 26.32 10.81
C GLY A 445 31.71 26.36 9.59
N CYS A 446 30.78 27.33 9.54
CA CYS A 446 29.80 27.47 8.45
C CYS A 446 30.41 27.98 7.12
N THR A 447 31.71 28.30 7.08
CA THR A 447 32.37 28.96 5.94
C THR A 447 32.81 28.03 4.79
N ILE A 448 32.51 26.73 4.87
CA ILE A 448 33.00 25.77 3.87
C ILE A 448 31.82 25.02 3.25
N THR A 449 31.67 25.18 1.92
CA THR A 449 30.66 24.47 1.11
C THR A 449 30.72 22.96 1.35
N ALA A 450 29.60 22.38 1.80
CA ALA A 450 29.44 20.95 2.00
C ALA A 450 29.48 20.20 0.65
N ARG A 451 30.64 19.65 0.30
CA ARG A 451 30.79 18.80 -0.90
C ARG A 451 30.02 17.49 -0.71
N ARG A 452 29.33 17.03 -1.75
CA ARG A 452 28.59 15.76 -1.74
C ARG A 452 29.43 14.61 -2.26
N TYR A 453 29.41 13.51 -1.52
CA TYR A 453 30.22 12.32 -1.76
C TYR A 453 29.32 11.11 -2.03
N PRO A 454 29.66 10.26 -3.02
CA PRO A 454 28.87 9.08 -3.33
C PRO A 454 29.05 8.01 -2.24
N VAL A 455 27.96 7.55 -1.64
CA VAL A 455 27.88 6.49 -0.64
C VAL A 455 26.89 5.44 -1.12
N GLN A 456 27.15 4.18 -0.84
CA GLN A 456 26.28 3.09 -1.29
C GLN A 456 26.14 2.03 -0.20
N LEU A 457 24.90 1.67 0.14
CA LEU A 457 24.57 0.42 0.80
C LEU A 457 24.54 -0.68 -0.27
N LEU A 458 25.36 -1.70 -0.13
CA LEU A 458 25.53 -2.70 -1.18
C LEU A 458 24.46 -3.80 -1.11
N PRO A 459 24.08 -4.41 -2.26
CA PRO A 459 23.06 -5.46 -2.34
C PRO A 459 23.34 -6.70 -1.51
N GLU A 460 24.61 -7.01 -1.21
CA GLU A 460 24.98 -8.12 -0.31
C GLU A 460 24.77 -7.83 1.18
N SER A 461 24.23 -6.67 1.54
CA SER A 461 23.69 -6.43 2.88
C SER A 461 22.42 -7.27 3.07
N GLY A 462 22.11 -7.68 4.28
CA GLY A 462 20.96 -8.54 4.51
C GLY A 462 20.86 -9.15 5.90
N PHE A 463 19.74 -9.82 6.13
CA PHE A 463 19.47 -10.60 7.32
C PHE A 463 20.16 -11.96 7.23
N LEU A 464 20.74 -12.41 8.34
CA LEU A 464 21.34 -13.72 8.49
C LEU A 464 20.57 -14.50 9.56
N TYR A 465 20.38 -15.79 9.30
CA TYR A 465 19.69 -16.71 10.20
C TYR A 465 20.68 -17.77 10.72
N ASP A 466 20.58 -18.09 12.00
CA ASP A 466 21.31 -19.21 12.59
C ASP A 466 20.47 -20.50 12.48
N GLU A 467 21.15 -21.62 12.23
CA GLU A 467 20.49 -22.91 12.22
C GLU A 467 19.98 -23.26 13.62
N GLY A 468 18.70 -23.58 13.74
CA GLY A 468 18.09 -24.03 15.00
C GLY A 468 17.69 -22.91 15.96
N THR A 469 17.66 -21.65 15.51
CA THR A 469 17.06 -20.55 16.27
C THR A 469 15.63 -20.91 16.69
N ALA A 470 15.36 -20.81 17.99
CA ALA A 470 14.03 -21.08 18.52
C ALA A 470 13.05 -19.98 18.05
N PRO A 471 11.78 -20.32 17.76
CA PRO A 471 10.77 -19.30 17.52
C PRO A 471 10.65 -18.34 18.71
N MET A 472 10.26 -17.10 18.40
CA MET A 472 9.91 -16.10 19.40
C MET A 472 8.72 -16.56 20.26
N ALA A 473 8.49 -15.89 21.38
CA ALA A 473 7.32 -16.14 22.22
C ALA A 473 6.06 -15.45 21.65
N GLY A 474 4.88 -15.87 22.14
CA GLY A 474 3.60 -15.23 21.88
C GLY A 474 3.24 -15.08 20.40
N LEU A 475 2.61 -13.96 20.05
CA LEU A 475 2.11 -13.66 18.71
C LEU A 475 3.25 -13.61 17.67
N ALA A 476 4.39 -12.97 17.97
CA ALA A 476 5.55 -12.93 17.08
C ALA A 476 6.17 -14.32 16.80
N GLY A 477 5.92 -15.32 17.65
CA GLY A 477 6.39 -16.70 17.43
C GLY A 477 5.59 -17.49 16.40
N LEU A 478 4.33 -17.11 16.16
CA LEU A 478 3.38 -17.89 15.36
C LEU A 478 3.79 -18.06 13.88
N PRO A 479 4.34 -17.06 13.17
CA PRO A 479 4.77 -17.25 11.78
C PRO A 479 5.68 -18.45 11.58
N HIS A 480 6.70 -18.59 12.42
CA HIS A 480 7.61 -19.73 12.33
C HIS A 480 6.93 -21.07 12.66
N LEU A 481 5.95 -21.05 13.56
CA LEU A 481 5.17 -22.23 13.93
C LEU A 481 4.17 -22.65 12.83
N PHE A 482 3.80 -21.74 11.94
CA PHE A 482 2.90 -21.98 10.80
C PHE A 482 3.62 -22.23 9.47
N ARG A 483 4.96 -22.26 9.45
CA ARG A 483 5.79 -22.35 8.22
C ARG A 483 5.44 -23.48 7.26
N ASP A 484 5.01 -24.64 7.77
CA ASP A 484 4.74 -25.82 6.96
C ASP A 484 3.28 -25.85 6.52
N ARG A 485 2.38 -25.69 7.50
CA ARG A 485 0.93 -25.83 7.33
C ARG A 485 0.18 -25.14 8.45
N VAL A 486 -0.99 -24.58 8.11
CA VAL A 486 -1.95 -24.06 9.07
C VAL A 486 -3.39 -24.34 8.61
N ALA A 487 -4.23 -24.80 9.55
CA ALA A 487 -5.67 -24.93 9.33
C ALA A 487 -6.36 -23.58 9.56
N LEU A 488 -6.88 -22.96 8.51
CA LEU A 488 -7.66 -21.74 8.61
C LEU A 488 -9.15 -22.09 8.74
N ARG A 489 -9.70 -21.81 9.92
CA ARG A 489 -11.08 -22.10 10.26
C ARG A 489 -11.90 -20.83 10.18
N PHE A 490 -12.86 -20.81 9.26
CA PHE A 490 -13.74 -19.68 9.02
C PHE A 490 -15.16 -20.01 9.49
N PRO A 491 -15.85 -19.10 10.20
CA PRO A 491 -17.19 -19.34 10.69
C PRO A 491 -18.18 -19.49 9.52
N SER A 492 -18.98 -20.57 9.54
CA SER A 492 -20.08 -20.74 8.59
C SER A 492 -21.29 -19.88 8.98
N GLY A 493 -22.16 -19.61 8.01
CA GLY A 493 -23.45 -18.96 8.25
C GLY A 493 -23.40 -17.46 8.53
N LEU A 494 -22.24 -16.80 8.38
CA LEU A 494 -22.17 -15.34 8.41
C LEU A 494 -22.76 -14.74 7.12
N ASP A 495 -23.45 -13.61 7.27
CA ASP A 495 -24.00 -12.82 6.16
C ASP A 495 -23.63 -11.34 6.27
N GLY A 496 -23.86 -10.60 5.18
CA GLY A 496 -23.69 -9.15 5.10
C GLY A 496 -22.40 -8.62 5.74
N ALA A 497 -22.54 -7.65 6.64
CA ALA A 497 -21.42 -6.96 7.27
C ALA A 497 -20.53 -7.88 8.12
N ASP A 498 -21.11 -8.87 8.81
CA ASP A 498 -20.33 -9.79 9.66
C ASP A 498 -19.43 -10.69 8.82
N ARG A 499 -19.92 -11.15 7.66
CA ARG A 499 -19.11 -11.91 6.70
C ARG A 499 -17.95 -11.07 6.16
N LEU A 500 -18.21 -9.82 5.77
CA LEU A 500 -17.19 -8.92 5.24
C LEU A 500 -16.14 -8.57 6.29
N ALA A 501 -16.56 -8.28 7.53
CA ALA A 501 -15.64 -8.06 8.66
C ALA A 501 -14.77 -9.29 8.95
N ALA A 502 -15.34 -10.50 8.87
CA ALA A 502 -14.56 -11.74 9.03
C ALA A 502 -13.56 -11.97 7.88
N LEU A 503 -13.92 -11.60 6.64
CA LEU A 503 -13.00 -11.64 5.48
C LEU A 503 -11.85 -10.64 5.64
N GLU A 504 -12.15 -9.41 6.04
CA GLU A 504 -11.15 -8.37 6.31
C GLU A 504 -10.16 -8.85 7.37
N LEU A 505 -10.65 -9.21 8.57
CA LEU A 505 -9.80 -9.72 9.65
C LEU A 505 -9.03 -10.98 9.22
N GLY A 506 -9.69 -11.92 8.55
CA GLY A 506 -9.08 -13.16 8.09
C GLY A 506 -7.91 -12.91 7.15
N SER A 507 -8.06 -11.98 6.19
CA SER A 507 -6.99 -11.61 5.26
C SER A 507 -5.81 -10.94 5.95
N GLU A 508 -6.06 -10.01 6.87
CA GLU A 508 -5.04 -9.33 7.69
C GLU A 508 -4.28 -10.30 8.59
N VAL A 509 -4.99 -11.25 9.21
CA VAL A 509 -4.38 -12.30 10.03
C VAL A 509 -3.51 -13.23 9.20
N VAL A 510 -4.02 -13.72 8.06
CA VAL A 510 -3.21 -14.59 7.18
C VAL A 510 -1.98 -13.83 6.67
N ALA A 511 -2.14 -12.56 6.27
CA ALA A 511 -1.05 -11.71 5.83
C ALA A 511 0.05 -11.53 6.89
N SER A 512 -0.36 -11.35 8.14
CA SER A 512 0.54 -11.06 9.27
C SER A 512 1.22 -12.30 9.84
N PHE A 513 0.54 -13.44 9.84
CA PHE A 513 0.95 -14.62 10.62
C PHE A 513 1.31 -15.84 9.77
N VAL A 514 0.97 -15.91 8.49
CA VAL A 514 1.19 -17.12 7.68
C VAL A 514 2.31 -16.87 6.67
N PRO A 515 3.43 -17.61 6.75
CA PRO A 515 4.51 -17.49 5.78
C PRO A 515 4.05 -17.76 4.35
N LEU A 516 4.70 -17.10 3.37
CA LEU A 516 4.27 -17.18 1.97
C LEU A 516 4.28 -18.62 1.41
N SER A 517 5.19 -19.47 1.90
CA SER A 517 5.40 -20.86 1.52
C SER A 517 4.47 -21.86 2.23
N ALA A 518 3.77 -21.44 3.28
CA ALA A 518 2.97 -22.34 4.11
C ALA A 518 1.71 -22.84 3.39
N GLN A 519 1.35 -24.10 3.63
CA GLN A 519 0.07 -24.65 3.15
C GLN A 519 -1.08 -24.17 4.04
N ILE A 520 -2.13 -23.62 3.45
CA ILE A 520 -3.34 -23.22 4.16
C ILE A 520 -4.44 -24.23 3.87
N ASP A 521 -4.82 -24.99 4.89
CA ASP A 521 -5.97 -25.90 4.86
C ASP A 521 -7.22 -25.13 5.31
N PHE A 522 -8.02 -24.66 4.36
CA PHE A 522 -9.24 -23.91 4.66
C PHE A 522 -10.40 -24.85 5.04
N GLY A 523 -11.16 -24.48 6.06
CA GLY A 523 -12.39 -25.17 6.42
C GLY A 523 -13.41 -24.27 7.10
N TYR A 524 -14.68 -24.55 6.87
CA TYR A 524 -15.77 -23.92 7.61
C TYR A 524 -16.03 -24.61 8.94
N VAL A 525 -16.40 -23.83 9.93
CA VAL A 525 -16.83 -24.32 11.24
C VAL A 525 -18.13 -23.66 11.65
N ASP A 526 -19.07 -24.48 12.12
CA ASP A 526 -20.23 -23.98 12.83
C ASP A 526 -19.81 -23.73 14.29
N PRO A 527 -19.79 -22.47 14.76
CA PRO A 527 -19.37 -22.14 16.12
C PRO A 527 -20.27 -22.78 17.20
N SER A 528 -21.48 -23.25 16.83
CA SER A 528 -22.42 -23.90 17.74
C SER A 528 -22.30 -25.44 17.79
N ALA A 529 -21.53 -26.07 16.91
CA ALA A 529 -21.55 -27.52 16.68
C ALA A 529 -20.77 -28.40 17.71
N GLY A 530 -20.25 -27.83 18.80
CA GLY A 530 -19.66 -28.62 19.91
C GLY A 530 -18.31 -29.30 19.59
N PRO A 531 -18.04 -30.55 20.05
CA PRO A 531 -16.71 -31.20 20.03
C PRO A 531 -16.05 -31.40 18.66
N ALA A 532 -16.80 -31.29 17.56
CA ALA A 532 -16.26 -31.32 16.20
C ALA A 532 -15.30 -30.14 15.89
N SER A 533 -15.17 -29.19 16.82
CA SER A 533 -14.32 -28.01 16.73
C SER A 533 -12.90 -28.20 17.30
N GLN A 534 -12.47 -29.38 17.76
CA GLN A 534 -11.11 -29.55 18.31
C GLN A 534 -10.01 -29.22 17.29
N ALA A 535 -8.95 -28.56 17.73
CA ALA A 535 -7.75 -28.30 16.92
C ALA A 535 -6.70 -29.39 17.14
N ILE A 536 -6.31 -30.07 16.05
CA ILE A 536 -5.38 -31.21 16.05
C ILE A 536 -4.01 -30.92 15.41
N GLU A 537 -3.92 -29.78 14.72
CA GLU A 537 -2.77 -29.27 13.97
C GLU A 537 -2.73 -27.74 14.10
N PRO A 538 -1.61 -27.06 13.75
CA PRO A 538 -1.53 -25.62 13.87
C PRO A 538 -2.69 -24.92 13.18
N PHE A 539 -3.30 -23.93 13.84
CA PHE A 539 -4.57 -23.38 13.39
C PHE A 539 -4.69 -21.88 13.53
N ILE A 540 -5.51 -21.28 12.68
CA ILE A 540 -6.03 -19.93 12.81
C ILE A 540 -7.56 -20.04 12.82
N THR A 541 -8.20 -19.36 13.76
CA THR A 541 -9.66 -19.36 13.90
C THR A 541 -10.16 -17.93 13.93
N ILE A 542 -11.19 -17.64 13.12
CA ILE A 542 -11.83 -16.32 13.04
C ILE A 542 -13.18 -16.37 13.78
N ASN A 543 -13.41 -15.44 14.71
CA ASN A 543 -14.64 -15.27 15.48
C ASN A 543 -15.17 -16.53 16.20
N HIS A 544 -14.30 -17.48 16.51
CA HIS A 544 -14.63 -18.67 17.30
C HIS A 544 -13.36 -19.26 17.92
N ALA A 545 -13.52 -20.13 18.93
CA ALA A 545 -12.40 -20.87 19.52
C ALA A 545 -12.64 -22.39 19.49
N PRO A 546 -11.61 -23.20 19.22
CA PRO A 546 -11.68 -24.65 19.34
C PRO A 546 -12.04 -25.12 20.75
N SER A 547 -12.79 -26.20 20.90
CA SER A 547 -13.24 -26.68 22.21
C SER A 547 -12.13 -27.15 23.15
N ASN A 548 -10.92 -27.42 22.64
CA ASN A 548 -9.74 -27.84 23.41
C ASN A 548 -8.73 -26.71 23.62
N VAL A 549 -9.17 -25.47 23.47
CA VAL A 549 -8.40 -24.24 23.72
C VAL A 549 -9.01 -23.51 24.90
N VAL A 550 -8.16 -22.98 25.78
CA VAL A 550 -8.57 -22.05 26.83
C VAL A 550 -8.12 -20.66 26.40
N LEU A 551 -9.07 -19.72 26.29
CA LEU A 551 -8.77 -18.35 25.92
C LEU A 551 -8.38 -17.52 27.14
N PRO A 552 -7.29 -16.73 27.07
CA PRO A 552 -7.00 -15.70 28.06
C PRO A 552 -8.11 -14.64 28.18
N ILE A 553 -8.75 -14.30 27.06
CA ILE A 553 -9.85 -13.35 26.97
C ILE A 553 -11.07 -14.01 26.32
N GLY A 554 -12.19 -14.02 27.05
CA GLY A 554 -13.49 -14.40 26.54
C GLY A 554 -14.11 -13.27 25.73
N VAL A 555 -14.71 -13.61 24.59
CA VAL A 555 -15.40 -12.67 23.70
C VAL A 555 -16.81 -13.22 23.46
N GLU A 556 -17.83 -12.41 23.75
CA GLU A 556 -19.24 -12.76 23.53
C GLU A 556 -20.01 -11.54 23.02
N GLY A 557 -20.38 -11.54 21.74
CA GLY A 557 -21.00 -10.36 21.12
C GLY A 557 -20.07 -9.15 21.19
N ASP A 558 -20.54 -8.03 21.75
CA ASP A 558 -19.80 -6.78 21.97
C ASP A 558 -19.10 -6.71 23.34
N ARG A 559 -19.03 -7.83 24.05
CA ARG A 559 -18.50 -7.95 25.40
C ARG A 559 -17.16 -8.68 25.43
N ILE A 560 -16.22 -8.11 26.19
CA ILE A 560 -14.91 -8.68 26.48
C ILE A 560 -14.87 -9.03 27.97
N GLU A 561 -14.61 -10.29 28.28
CA GLU A 561 -14.40 -10.78 29.64
C GLU A 561 -12.95 -11.24 29.82
N MET A 562 -12.24 -10.57 30.72
CA MET A 562 -10.88 -10.89 31.10
C MET A 562 -10.90 -11.48 32.50
N SER A 563 -10.29 -12.65 32.67
CA SER A 563 -10.12 -13.27 33.98
C SER A 563 -8.71 -13.80 34.12
N GLN A 564 -8.07 -13.56 35.26
CA GLN A 564 -6.76 -14.15 35.61
C GLN A 564 -5.60 -13.79 34.66
N THR A 565 -5.57 -12.56 34.12
CA THR A 565 -4.36 -12.07 33.43
C THR A 565 -3.35 -11.53 34.45
N ARG A 566 -2.06 -11.46 34.13
CA ARG A 566 -1.00 -10.97 35.05
C ARG A 566 -1.28 -9.60 35.69
N ARG A 567 -2.06 -8.74 35.00
CA ARG A 567 -2.34 -7.34 35.42
C ARG A 567 -3.80 -7.08 35.78
N VAL A 568 -4.71 -7.99 35.44
CA VAL A 568 -6.16 -7.82 35.63
C VAL A 568 -6.74 -9.09 36.24
N ASP A 569 -7.22 -8.98 37.48
CA ASP A 569 -7.90 -10.07 38.18
C ASP A 569 -9.21 -10.43 37.46
N THR A 570 -10.06 -9.44 37.22
CA THR A 570 -11.29 -9.55 36.41
C THR A 570 -11.62 -8.20 35.76
N ALA A 571 -11.95 -8.19 34.47
CA ALA A 571 -12.56 -7.04 33.80
C ALA A 571 -13.68 -7.51 32.86
N ASP A 572 -14.78 -6.75 32.83
CA ASP A 572 -15.93 -6.95 31.95
C ASP A 572 -16.16 -5.62 31.23
N ILE A 573 -15.89 -5.59 29.93
CA ILE A 573 -16.01 -4.40 29.08
C ILE A 573 -17.10 -4.69 28.06
N ARG A 574 -18.06 -3.76 27.90
CA ARG A 574 -19.22 -3.91 27.02
C ARG A 574 -19.24 -2.79 25.99
N SER A 575 -20.01 -3.01 24.92
CA SER A 575 -20.14 -2.05 23.82
C SER A 575 -18.81 -1.71 23.17
N VAL A 576 -17.97 -2.74 23.03
CA VAL A 576 -16.70 -2.65 22.32
C VAL A 576 -16.97 -2.85 20.82
N SER A 577 -16.43 -1.95 20.01
CA SER A 577 -16.52 -1.98 18.55
C SER A 577 -15.24 -1.44 17.93
N ASN A 578 -15.02 -1.74 16.66
CA ASN A 578 -13.85 -1.35 15.86
C ASN A 578 -12.53 -1.88 16.42
N VAL A 579 -12.58 -3.11 16.93
CA VAL A 579 -11.45 -3.76 17.60
C VAL A 579 -11.21 -5.15 17.03
N ALA A 580 -9.94 -5.49 16.83
CA ALA A 580 -9.49 -6.86 16.63
C ALA A 580 -8.80 -7.38 17.90
N ILE A 581 -9.17 -8.58 18.34
CA ILE A 581 -8.53 -9.27 19.47
C ILE A 581 -7.78 -10.47 18.92
N LEU A 582 -6.47 -10.50 19.11
CA LEU A 582 -5.58 -11.58 18.67
C LEU A 582 -5.04 -12.31 19.88
N GLN A 583 -5.20 -13.63 19.93
CA GLN A 583 -4.75 -14.46 21.06
C GLN A 583 -3.89 -15.62 20.56
N ALA A 584 -2.60 -15.60 20.88
CA ALA A 584 -1.70 -16.74 20.73
C ALA A 584 -2.05 -17.78 21.80
N VAL A 585 -2.44 -18.97 21.36
CA VAL A 585 -2.96 -20.03 22.24
C VAL A 585 -2.31 -21.38 21.91
N ALA A 586 -2.51 -22.34 22.79
CA ALA A 586 -2.20 -23.74 22.53
C ALA A 586 -3.45 -24.61 22.73
N ALA A 587 -3.76 -25.42 21.73
CA ALA A 587 -4.72 -26.50 21.85
C ALA A 587 -4.07 -27.69 22.53
N LEU A 588 -4.71 -28.23 23.57
CA LEU A 588 -4.19 -29.38 24.31
C LEU A 588 -4.77 -30.68 23.75
N LEU A 589 -3.89 -31.58 23.30
CA LEU A 589 -4.26 -32.86 22.71
C LEU A 589 -3.72 -34.04 23.51
N PRO A 590 -4.59 -34.91 24.05
CA PRO A 590 -4.17 -36.19 24.59
C PRO A 590 -3.55 -37.07 23.49
N ARG A 591 -2.27 -37.40 23.60
CA ARG A 591 -1.55 -38.34 22.72
C ARG A 591 -0.85 -39.41 23.56
N PRO A 592 -1.58 -40.42 24.06
CA PRO A 592 -1.00 -41.50 24.85
C PRO A 592 0.11 -42.21 24.06
N GLY A 593 1.28 -42.36 24.68
CA GLY A 593 2.42 -43.11 24.13
C GLY A 593 2.75 -44.35 24.96
N PRO A 594 3.59 -45.27 24.45
CA PRO A 594 4.05 -46.42 25.24
C PRO A 594 4.71 -45.96 26.54
N GLY A 595 4.11 -46.29 27.69
CA GLY A 595 4.60 -45.86 29.01
C GLY A 595 4.20 -44.45 29.45
N GLN A 596 3.43 -43.71 28.64
CA GLN A 596 2.94 -42.36 28.97
C GLN A 596 1.46 -42.21 28.57
N PRO A 597 0.52 -42.79 29.34
CA PRO A 597 -0.92 -42.74 29.04
C PRO A 597 -1.50 -41.32 29.12
N ASP A 598 -0.90 -40.44 29.92
CA ASP A 598 -1.37 -39.07 30.16
C ASP A 598 -0.59 -38.01 29.36
N ARG A 599 0.14 -38.40 28.31
CA ARG A 599 0.92 -37.45 27.51
C ARG A 599 -0.03 -36.50 26.77
N VAL A 600 0.16 -35.20 26.99
CA VAL A 600 -0.52 -34.12 26.26
C VAL A 600 0.48 -33.43 25.34
N VAL A 601 0.06 -33.13 24.11
CA VAL A 601 0.83 -32.33 23.15
C VAL A 601 0.12 -31.01 22.95
N ALA A 602 0.88 -29.92 23.05
CA ALA A 602 0.41 -28.58 22.73
C ALA A 602 0.51 -28.35 21.22
N VAL A 603 -0.57 -27.84 20.63
CA VAL A 603 -0.63 -27.44 19.23
C VAL A 603 -0.82 -25.92 19.17
N PRO A 604 0.12 -25.17 18.56
CA PRO A 604 0.04 -23.73 18.54
C PRO A 604 -1.13 -23.25 17.68
N GLY A 605 -1.73 -22.14 18.04
CA GLY A 605 -2.75 -21.53 17.22
C GLY A 605 -3.02 -20.08 17.54
N LEU A 606 -3.80 -19.47 16.68
CA LEU A 606 -4.27 -18.10 16.78
C LEU A 606 -5.79 -18.08 16.81
N VAL A 607 -6.33 -17.36 17.78
CA VAL A 607 -7.75 -17.02 17.83
C VAL A 607 -7.88 -15.52 17.61
N ALA A 608 -8.55 -15.15 16.52
CA ALA A 608 -8.77 -13.76 16.14
C ALA A 608 -10.27 -13.45 16.19
N HIS A 609 -10.66 -12.37 16.87
CA HIS A 609 -12.04 -11.88 16.91
C HIS A 609 -12.12 -10.46 16.38
N ALA A 610 -13.11 -10.18 15.54
CA ALA A 610 -13.51 -8.84 15.14
C ALA A 610 -14.76 -8.44 15.92
N LEU A 611 -14.74 -7.23 16.48
CA LEU A 611 -15.89 -6.58 17.09
C LEU A 611 -16.27 -5.38 16.22
N GLY A 612 -17.27 -5.54 15.36
CA GLY A 612 -17.59 -4.53 14.33
C GLY A 612 -16.61 -4.57 13.15
N THR A 613 -16.23 -3.42 12.62
CA THR A 613 -15.26 -3.33 11.50
C THR A 613 -13.83 -3.53 12.03
N PRO A 614 -13.09 -4.55 11.57
CA PRO A 614 -11.75 -4.79 12.08
C PRO A 614 -10.79 -3.68 11.65
N PRO A 615 -9.84 -3.28 12.52
CA PRO A 615 -8.76 -2.39 12.14
C PRO A 615 -7.72 -3.10 11.28
N THR A 616 -6.88 -2.33 10.59
CA THR A 616 -5.71 -2.89 9.90
C THR A 616 -4.66 -3.35 10.92
N LEU A 617 -4.13 -4.55 10.73
CA LEU A 617 -3.05 -5.08 11.56
C LEU A 617 -1.67 -4.58 11.08
N MET A 618 -1.57 -4.15 9.82
CA MET A 618 -0.30 -3.75 9.19
C MET A 618 0.40 -2.58 9.86
N ARG A 619 -0.34 -1.68 10.52
CA ARG A 619 0.20 -0.49 11.22
C ARG A 619 0.40 -0.71 12.73
N SER A 620 0.05 -1.90 13.22
CA SER A 620 0.02 -2.20 14.64
C SER A 620 1.35 -2.77 15.13
N GLN A 621 1.84 -2.27 16.26
CA GLN A 621 3.02 -2.82 16.92
C GLN A 621 2.64 -4.05 17.75
N ILE A 622 2.55 -5.20 17.09
CA ILE A 622 2.30 -6.50 17.71
C ILE A 622 3.65 -7.19 17.95
N GLY A 623 3.94 -7.53 19.20
CA GLY A 623 5.21 -8.10 19.64
C GLY A 623 5.10 -9.55 20.10
N GLN A 624 5.78 -9.84 21.21
CA GLN A 624 5.91 -11.19 21.79
C GLN A 624 4.84 -11.52 22.84
N GLU A 625 3.87 -10.62 23.03
CA GLU A 625 2.73 -10.83 23.93
C GLU A 625 1.85 -12.00 23.48
N HIS A 626 1.08 -12.57 24.42
CA HIS A 626 0.10 -13.61 24.11
C HIS A 626 -1.20 -13.05 23.58
N VAL A 627 -1.56 -11.82 23.96
CA VAL A 627 -2.79 -11.17 23.53
C VAL A 627 -2.54 -9.74 23.09
N ALA A 628 -3.07 -9.38 21.93
CA ALA A 628 -3.10 -8.02 21.42
C ALA A 628 -4.54 -7.60 21.12
N VAL A 629 -4.95 -6.44 21.65
CA VAL A 629 -6.21 -5.78 21.32
C VAL A 629 -5.87 -4.56 20.47
N VAL A 630 -6.27 -4.58 19.21
CA VAL A 630 -5.94 -3.57 18.20
C VAL A 630 -7.18 -2.71 17.94
N HIS A 631 -7.02 -1.40 17.88
CA HIS A 631 -8.07 -0.43 17.54
C HIS A 631 -7.77 0.28 16.21
N ASP A 632 -8.77 0.92 15.59
CA ASP A 632 -8.63 1.60 14.28
C ASP A 632 -7.60 2.75 14.27
N GLU A 633 -7.44 3.45 15.40
CA GLU A 633 -6.40 4.45 15.64
C GLU A 633 -4.97 3.85 15.76
N GLY A 634 -4.81 2.54 15.59
CA GLY A 634 -3.53 1.84 15.69
C GLY A 634 -3.03 1.64 17.13
N ALA A 635 -3.84 2.01 18.13
CA ALA A 635 -3.55 1.73 19.52
C ALA A 635 -3.62 0.22 19.77
N VAL A 636 -2.54 -0.34 20.31
CA VAL A 636 -2.45 -1.76 20.69
C VAL A 636 -2.35 -1.86 22.20
N LEU A 637 -3.30 -2.54 22.82
CA LEU A 637 -3.18 -3.00 24.21
C LEU A 637 -2.65 -4.43 24.20
N THR A 638 -1.46 -4.63 24.78
CA THR A 638 -0.81 -5.94 24.87
C THR A 638 -0.90 -6.52 26.28
N LEU A 639 -1.06 -7.83 26.37
CA LEU A 639 -1.18 -8.56 27.64
C LEU A 639 -0.32 -9.83 27.61
N ASP A 640 0.45 -10.01 28.68
CA ASP A 640 1.37 -11.14 28.88
C ASP A 640 0.74 -12.33 29.60
#